data_AF-A0A964JQ96-F1
#
_entry.id   AF-A0A964JQ96-F1
#
_cell.length_a   1.000
_cell.length_b   1.000
_cell.length_c   1.000
_cell.angle_alpha   90.00
_cell.angle_beta   90.00
_cell.angle_gamma   90.00
#
_symmetry.space_group_name_H-M   'P 1'
#
loop_
_entity.id
_entity.type
_entity.pdbx_description
1 polymer ?
#
loop_
_entity_poly.entity_id
_entity_poly.type
_entity_poly.pdbx_seq_one_letter_code
_entity_poly.pdbx_strand_id
1 'polypeptide(L)'
;MSLKLVLLRNAVLLCAGLAPTACLAPDSASGRRAGPGSADASPSDVAMPADSTPRDAPASDLPLLPDMRDTSMFVSRPAACSEAASGTLKPVASLVRATAAAGALVDVEVAVIDGALAADVEVTLTCADDLVSEGFVALGHAVSITTSSPITLAKRARVTLVFDAFALPERIESRHLRLFWKPSNYNFVSQPPVQDPIATLPLGTFSFATPAFGTFQLGYAQDAGEPVERRFTYRAISGVSMGAGAAAYLGTKYHDQFDYIVPLGGLVDQPYMLNYISKRLLGGFCREGEGAGIGAYCGLPDPTTPYEHPSHYLYWYHDDSDGAGGNFDRNEYLKIFQDLSYAYGNLLVYNPESPYLPPGVPAEDILRSASERCDGLTSRRIAAGRFFDDEYNPRAEFSVIAFCDGEDGDPRGVLESAPGSTPIEVGLAVDVNGNGVRDLHEPVIRNLSEPYDDVGCDGISSADEVGYDAVQNPDPASDDYDWYRNPTGREGNFVYDDCSGTAEPYRDFGLDGVDATPQFADGGFDFGERNGQFDYNPNVSKYLERNPGFLYRNLPPEARARLRFWTDGGLRDLFNFAIDGAHLTGHLQGAGDNVRVYNDFPSLLRDRGAGAFPFFPDATRKDAFGQMGNSLFITYGNPDADAIDISLGDGAHVGTVPQALNRFMGFFDWIHNRWPGGDYTPVYGAFEREDKVVFFDSAHFGKRFRYGISLPPGYGVPENAGVRYPVLLVLHGYGQGPEDLPVTGALLASQMAGGAWQKSIVVFPEGFCGNASVFQCNDGLDNDGDGTVDSVNDEGLRQPCTNSNECAGVYACREGTCCPPWLTDCAPVDTTCGLNHKARSEDGVPVTLCADGVDNDRDGLTDLLDEGCLGDPTQDTEADCKKGGFYTTHVAKKDGEPGGPDFEGALLDMLEHLDANYRTKAPETVTVKR
;
A
#
# COMPACT_ATOMS: atom_id res chain seq x y z
N MET A 1 4.99 -16.20 -4.08
CA MET A 1 5.78 -17.41 -3.73
C MET A 1 6.65 -17.24 -2.46
N SER A 2 7.24 -16.06 -2.23
CA SER A 2 8.16 -15.79 -1.11
C SER A 2 7.49 -15.70 0.28
N LEU A 3 6.30 -15.11 0.44
CA LEU A 3 5.58 -15.09 1.73
C LEU A 3 5.22 -16.50 2.21
N LYS A 4 4.81 -17.37 1.28
CA LYS A 4 4.55 -18.81 1.51
C LYS A 4 5.82 -19.51 2.00
N LEU A 5 6.97 -19.27 1.35
CA LEU A 5 8.26 -19.88 1.72
C LEU A 5 8.80 -19.35 3.08
N VAL A 6 8.59 -18.07 3.35
CA VAL A 6 8.95 -17.38 4.62
C VAL A 6 8.13 -17.91 5.79
N LEU A 7 6.81 -18.10 5.60
CA LEU A 7 5.92 -18.65 6.63
C LEU A 7 6.12 -20.18 6.81
N LEU A 8 6.35 -20.93 5.73
CA LEU A 8 6.64 -22.38 5.77
C LEU A 8 7.95 -22.71 6.51
N ARG A 9 9.01 -21.89 6.36
CA ARG A 9 10.25 -22.06 7.14
C ARG A 9 10.04 -21.93 8.65
N ASN A 10 9.05 -21.16 9.08
CA ASN A 10 8.76 -20.93 10.49
C ASN A 10 7.79 -21.94 11.11
N ALA A 11 6.94 -22.62 10.32
CA ALA A 11 6.13 -23.74 10.84
C ALA A 11 6.98 -24.84 11.49
N VAL A 12 8.22 -25.03 11.01
CA VAL A 12 9.20 -25.98 11.56
C VAL A 12 9.82 -25.49 12.87
N LEU A 13 10.00 -24.17 13.06
CA LEU A 13 10.52 -23.57 14.30
C LEU A 13 9.46 -23.44 15.40
N LEU A 14 8.19 -23.24 15.03
CA LEU A 14 7.05 -23.19 15.96
C LEU A 14 6.87 -24.51 16.74
N CYS A 15 7.25 -25.66 16.17
CA CYS A 15 7.19 -26.96 16.84
C CYS A 15 8.20 -27.13 17.98
N ALA A 16 9.24 -26.29 18.09
CA ALA A 16 10.26 -26.43 19.14
C ALA A 16 9.88 -25.76 20.47
N GLY A 17 8.84 -24.91 20.50
CA GLY A 17 8.47 -24.09 21.66
C GLY A 17 7.24 -24.55 22.46
N LEU A 18 6.52 -25.59 22.02
CA LEU A 18 5.31 -26.09 22.68
C LEU A 18 5.51 -27.54 23.15
N ALA A 19 4.97 -27.85 24.34
CA ALA A 19 5.15 -29.13 25.05
C ALA A 19 4.88 -30.39 24.17
N PRO A 20 5.59 -31.51 24.40
CA PRO A 20 5.85 -32.55 23.39
C PRO A 20 4.70 -33.57 23.16
N THR A 21 3.43 -33.17 23.22
CA THR A 21 2.32 -34.15 23.15
C THR A 21 1.37 -34.01 21.95
N ALA A 22 1.66 -33.16 20.96
CA ALA A 22 0.71 -32.90 19.86
C ALA A 22 1.25 -33.14 18.44
N CYS A 23 2.26 -33.99 18.24
CA CYS A 23 2.73 -34.34 16.89
C CYS A 23 2.81 -35.86 16.71
N LEU A 24 1.78 -36.47 16.08
CA LEU A 24 1.90 -37.77 15.42
C LEU A 24 2.23 -37.51 13.95
N ALA A 25 3.42 -37.94 13.52
CA ALA A 25 3.84 -37.89 12.13
C ALA A 25 3.18 -39.02 11.31
N PRO A 26 2.84 -38.82 10.03
CA PRO A 26 2.44 -39.91 9.16
C PRO A 26 3.67 -40.67 8.63
N ASP A 27 3.65 -41.99 8.81
CA ASP A 27 4.58 -42.95 8.25
C ASP A 27 4.52 -42.95 6.71
N SER A 28 5.66 -42.77 6.03
CA SER A 28 5.80 -43.10 4.61
C SER A 28 6.73 -44.31 4.43
N ALA A 29 6.13 -45.45 4.13
CA ALA A 29 6.79 -46.67 3.70
C ALA A 29 6.97 -46.71 2.16
N SER A 30 7.95 -47.52 1.74
CA SER A 30 8.32 -47.93 0.37
C SER A 30 9.29 -47.00 -0.38
N GLY A 31 10.32 -47.46 -1.09
CA GLY A 31 10.75 -48.82 -1.40
C GLY A 31 11.42 -48.93 -2.79
N ARG A 32 12.75 -48.77 -2.84
CA ARG A 32 13.77 -49.39 -3.76
C ARG A 32 13.78 -49.11 -5.29
N ARG A 33 14.97 -48.70 -5.80
CA ARG A 33 16.00 -49.47 -6.59
C ARG A 33 16.99 -48.48 -7.26
N ALA A 34 18.26 -48.33 -6.83
CA ALA A 34 19.51 -49.02 -7.28
C ALA A 34 19.63 -49.20 -8.82
N GLY A 35 20.65 -48.78 -9.58
CA GLY A 35 22.02 -48.16 -9.47
C GLY A 35 22.62 -48.15 -10.92
N PRO A 36 23.95 -48.17 -11.21
CA PRO A 36 25.15 -47.61 -10.56
C PRO A 36 26.16 -46.93 -11.56
N GLY A 37 27.23 -46.30 -11.03
CA GLY A 37 28.49 -45.99 -11.75
C GLY A 37 29.13 -44.65 -11.34
N SER A 38 29.94 -44.56 -10.27
CA SER A 38 31.42 -44.75 -10.19
C SER A 38 32.23 -43.66 -10.91
N ALA A 39 33.28 -43.03 -10.39
CA ALA A 39 34.07 -43.04 -9.15
C ALA A 39 34.97 -41.77 -9.22
N ASP A 40 35.34 -41.07 -8.14
CA ASP A 40 36.59 -41.19 -7.35
C ASP A 40 36.81 -39.76 -6.77
N ALA A 41 37.32 -39.46 -5.57
CA ALA A 41 37.99 -40.20 -4.52
C ALA A 41 37.84 -39.43 -3.17
N SER A 42 37.70 -40.15 -2.06
CA SER A 42 37.99 -39.70 -0.67
C SER A 42 39.47 -40.02 -0.33
N PRO A 43 39.98 -39.97 0.93
CA PRO A 43 39.49 -39.37 2.19
C PRO A 43 40.60 -38.64 3.01
N SER A 44 40.23 -37.95 4.09
CA SER A 44 40.79 -38.25 5.43
C SER A 44 40.19 -37.35 6.52
N ASP A 45 39.41 -38.00 7.38
CA ASP A 45 39.21 -37.80 8.83
C ASP A 45 39.99 -36.67 9.52
N VAL A 46 39.29 -35.71 10.14
CA VAL A 46 39.60 -35.25 11.50
C VAL A 46 38.31 -35.02 12.28
N ALA A 47 38.25 -35.64 13.45
CA ALA A 47 37.16 -35.68 14.41
C ALA A 47 36.66 -34.30 14.87
N MET A 48 35.36 -34.23 15.13
CA MET A 48 34.75 -33.19 15.95
C MET A 48 35.25 -33.28 17.41
N PRO A 49 35.50 -32.14 18.07
CA PRO A 49 35.18 -31.99 19.48
C PRO A 49 33.82 -31.29 19.61
N ALA A 50 32.95 -31.90 20.41
CA ALA A 50 31.81 -31.22 20.98
C ALA A 50 32.31 -30.08 21.88
N ASP A 51 31.98 -28.84 21.54
CA ASP A 51 32.02 -27.74 22.49
C ASP A 51 30.70 -26.97 22.44
N SER A 52 29.95 -27.16 23.51
CA SER A 52 28.73 -26.46 23.85
C SER A 52 29.08 -25.05 24.32
N THR A 53 29.09 -24.10 23.41
CA THR A 53 28.97 -22.67 23.72
C THR A 53 28.02 -22.02 22.71
N PRO A 54 26.96 -21.30 23.13
CA PRO A 54 26.18 -20.48 22.21
C PRO A 54 27.12 -19.40 21.69
N ARG A 55 27.33 -19.34 20.37
CA ARG A 55 27.94 -18.17 19.76
C ARG A 55 26.90 -17.07 19.79
N ASP A 56 27.09 -16.12 20.69
CA ASP A 56 26.44 -14.83 20.69
C ASP A 56 26.56 -14.22 19.29
N ALA A 57 25.43 -14.14 18.59
CA ALA A 57 25.29 -13.24 17.46
C ALA A 57 25.42 -11.80 18.00
N PRO A 58 26.15 -10.90 17.32
CA PRO A 58 26.29 -9.54 17.81
C PRO A 58 24.91 -8.88 17.79
N ALA A 59 24.45 -8.46 18.97
CA ALA A 59 23.35 -7.53 19.08
C ALA A 59 23.70 -6.28 18.26
N SER A 60 22.82 -5.89 17.35
CA SER A 60 22.88 -4.59 16.68
C SER A 60 22.82 -3.49 17.75
N ASP A 61 23.96 -2.89 18.04
CA ASP A 61 24.07 -1.68 18.86
C ASP A 61 23.40 -0.52 18.11
N LEU A 62 22.06 -0.42 18.23
CA LEU A 62 21.40 0.88 18.14
C LEU A 62 21.89 1.69 19.34
N PRO A 63 22.47 2.90 19.16
CA PRO A 63 22.91 3.69 20.30
C PRO A 63 21.68 3.98 21.17
N LEU A 64 21.65 3.33 22.34
CA LEU A 64 20.80 3.75 23.44
C LEU A 64 21.16 5.20 23.72
N LEU A 65 20.19 6.11 23.54
CA LEU A 65 20.25 7.44 24.12
C LEU A 65 20.78 7.31 25.56
N PRO A 66 21.63 8.23 26.05
CA PRO A 66 22.09 8.19 27.43
C PRO A 66 20.88 7.99 28.35
N ASP A 67 20.99 6.98 29.22
CA ASP A 67 19.90 6.41 30.03
C ASP A 67 18.87 7.49 30.44
N MET A 68 17.70 7.50 29.75
CA MET A 68 16.62 8.47 29.97
C MET A 68 15.91 8.27 31.33
N ARG A 69 16.57 7.60 32.29
CA ARG A 69 16.02 7.12 33.56
C ARG A 69 16.47 7.89 34.78
N ASP A 70 17.21 9.00 34.66
CA ASP A 70 17.36 9.90 35.82
C ASP A 70 16.05 10.70 36.03
N THR A 71 15.06 9.96 36.55
CA THR A 71 13.67 10.32 36.84
C THR A 71 13.52 10.85 38.25
N SER A 72 14.64 11.15 38.92
CA SER A 72 14.68 11.44 40.35
C SER A 72 14.43 12.91 40.70
N MET A 73 13.59 13.66 39.94
CA MET A 73 13.27 15.04 40.33
C MET A 73 12.02 15.69 39.69
N PHE A 74 10.98 14.96 39.28
CA PHE A 74 9.82 15.56 38.61
C PHE A 74 8.57 15.60 39.48
N VAL A 75 8.56 16.46 40.51
CA VAL A 75 7.33 16.91 41.21
C VAL A 75 7.52 18.37 41.62
N SER A 76 7.61 19.27 40.65
CA SER A 76 7.48 20.71 40.89
C SER A 76 6.44 21.26 39.91
N ARG A 77 5.57 22.14 40.41
CA ARG A 77 4.71 22.96 39.54
C ARG A 77 5.62 23.64 38.51
N PRO A 78 5.26 23.69 37.21
CA PRO A 78 6.04 24.45 36.25
C PRO A 78 6.19 25.89 36.77
N ALA A 79 7.44 26.29 37.01
CA ALA A 79 7.81 27.65 37.33
C ALA A 79 7.32 28.62 36.24
N ALA A 80 7.12 29.88 36.64
CA ALA A 80 6.80 30.95 35.72
C ALA A 80 7.86 31.05 34.62
N CYS A 81 7.41 31.16 33.38
CA CYS A 81 8.23 31.46 32.22
C CYS A 81 8.94 32.82 32.41
N SER A 82 10.25 32.84 32.70
CA SER A 82 10.97 34.11 32.90
C SER A 82 12.41 34.24 32.40
N GLU A 83 13.18 33.17 32.17
CA GLU A 83 14.57 33.31 31.68
C GLU A 83 14.96 32.23 30.66
N ALA A 84 15.67 32.65 29.59
CA ALA A 84 16.19 31.81 28.51
C ALA A 84 17.27 30.83 29.00
N ALA A 85 17.32 29.63 28.41
CA ALA A 85 18.44 28.70 28.57
C ALA A 85 19.21 28.57 27.25
N SER A 86 20.53 28.37 27.32
CA SER A 86 21.36 28.14 26.13
C SER A 86 22.32 26.98 26.35
N GLY A 87 22.63 26.23 25.30
CA GLY A 87 23.58 25.13 25.35
C GLY A 87 24.08 24.75 23.96
N THR A 88 25.04 23.83 23.90
CA THR A 88 25.62 23.35 22.65
C THR A 88 25.23 21.91 22.40
N LEU A 89 24.55 21.65 21.28
CA LEU A 89 24.34 20.32 20.74
C LEU A 89 25.55 19.94 19.89
N LYS A 90 25.95 18.67 19.95
CA LYS A 90 27.11 18.11 19.26
C LYS A 90 26.68 17.16 18.15
N PRO A 91 27.55 16.88 17.16
CA PRO A 91 27.34 15.83 16.15
C PRO A 91 27.16 14.41 16.72
N VAL A 92 27.55 14.21 17.97
CA VAL A 92 27.33 12.98 18.74
C VAL A 92 26.13 13.13 19.67
N ALA A 93 25.65 12.01 20.20
CA ALA A 93 24.57 11.94 21.17
C ALA A 93 24.79 12.99 22.27
N SER A 94 23.90 13.98 22.29
CA SER A 94 24.03 15.16 23.14
C SER A 94 22.66 15.73 23.48
N LEU A 95 22.64 16.49 24.56
CA LEU A 95 21.42 16.91 25.23
C LEU A 95 21.61 18.31 25.78
N VAL A 96 20.67 19.20 25.50
CA VAL A 96 20.54 20.50 26.15
C VAL A 96 19.25 20.51 26.95
N ARG A 97 19.35 20.91 28.23
CA ARG A 97 18.21 21.04 29.14
C ARG A 97 18.13 22.46 29.67
N ALA A 98 16.94 23.04 29.66
CA ALA A 98 16.64 24.17 30.53
C ALA A 98 16.29 23.62 31.92
N THR A 99 17.17 23.73 32.91
CA THR A 99 16.85 23.30 34.29
C THR A 99 16.52 24.50 35.17
N ALA A 100 15.55 24.33 36.06
CA ALA A 100 15.10 25.39 36.97
C ALA A 100 16.17 25.74 38.02
N ALA A 101 17.07 26.67 37.72
CA ALA A 101 17.79 27.40 38.76
C ALA A 101 16.90 28.57 39.23
N ALA A 102 16.28 28.42 40.41
CA ALA A 102 15.60 29.47 41.17
C ALA A 102 14.81 30.52 40.33
N GLY A 103 13.78 30.06 39.60
CA GLY A 103 12.82 30.92 38.90
C GLY A 103 12.96 30.99 37.37
N ALA A 104 13.59 30.01 36.73
CA ALA A 104 13.82 29.94 35.29
C ALA A 104 12.85 29.00 34.55
N LEU A 105 12.82 29.08 33.20
CA LEU A 105 12.14 28.17 32.26
C LEU A 105 12.24 26.71 32.69
N VAL A 106 11.13 25.98 32.65
CA VAL A 106 11.02 24.63 33.21
C VAL A 106 11.25 23.58 32.15
N ASP A 107 12.32 22.81 32.36
CA ASP A 107 12.51 21.40 31.99
C ASP A 107 12.19 21.00 30.55
N VAL A 108 12.45 21.89 29.58
CA VAL A 108 12.48 21.51 28.16
C VAL A 108 13.80 20.82 27.86
N GLU A 109 13.73 19.67 27.21
CA GLU A 109 14.90 18.91 26.79
C GLU A 109 14.96 18.79 25.27
N VAL A 110 16.12 19.08 24.69
CA VAL A 110 16.42 18.85 23.27
C VAL A 110 17.57 17.86 23.19
N ALA A 111 17.29 16.67 22.67
CA ALA A 111 18.25 15.61 22.45
C ALA A 111 18.47 15.40 20.96
N VAL A 112 19.72 15.19 20.57
CA VAL A 112 20.09 14.73 19.23
C VAL A 112 20.80 13.40 19.32
N ILE A 113 20.61 12.56 18.31
CA ILE A 113 21.32 11.28 18.16
C ILE A 113 22.60 11.46 17.33
N ASP A 114 23.46 10.43 17.35
CA ASP A 114 24.69 10.41 16.56
C ASP A 114 24.40 10.67 15.07
N GLY A 115 25.11 11.65 14.51
CA GLY A 115 25.01 12.03 13.10
C GLY A 115 23.81 12.92 12.75
N ALA A 116 23.01 13.37 13.72
CA ALA A 116 21.91 14.31 13.46
C ALA A 116 22.39 15.71 13.05
N LEU A 117 23.61 16.10 13.46
CA LEU A 117 24.24 17.39 13.19
C LEU A 117 25.59 17.19 12.49
N ALA A 118 25.90 18.06 11.53
CA ALA A 118 27.21 18.05 10.86
C ALA A 118 28.33 18.70 11.69
N ALA A 119 27.98 19.60 12.61
CA ALA A 119 28.90 20.34 13.47
C ALA A 119 28.24 20.69 14.81
N ASP A 120 29.01 21.21 15.76
CA ASP A 120 28.47 21.75 17.01
C ASP A 120 27.51 22.92 16.71
N VAL A 121 26.34 22.92 17.35
CA VAL A 121 25.30 23.95 17.18
C VAL A 121 24.92 24.54 18.53
N GLU A 122 25.01 25.85 18.66
CA GLU A 122 24.44 26.55 19.81
C GLU A 122 22.92 26.70 19.64
N VAL A 123 22.20 26.24 20.66
CA VAL A 123 20.75 26.34 20.77
C VAL A 123 20.38 27.23 21.95
N THR A 124 19.37 28.06 21.74
CA THR A 124 18.73 28.86 22.78
C THR A 124 17.27 28.44 22.90
N LEU A 125 16.84 28.19 24.13
CA LEU A 125 15.50 27.82 24.54
C LEU A 125 14.86 29.03 25.22
N THR A 126 13.76 29.53 24.66
CA THR A 126 13.04 30.70 25.18
C THR A 126 11.55 30.43 25.21
N CYS A 127 10.79 31.15 26.04
CA CYS A 127 9.35 31.15 25.89
C CYS A 127 8.93 31.97 24.69
N ALA A 128 7.78 31.62 24.12
CA ALA A 128 7.13 32.38 23.08
C ALA A 128 5.66 32.66 23.45
N ASP A 129 5.00 33.44 22.59
CA ASP A 129 3.55 33.64 22.64
C ASP A 129 2.81 32.33 22.35
N ASP A 130 1.58 32.22 22.86
CA ASP A 130 0.75 31.04 22.67
C ASP A 130 0.47 30.78 21.18
N LEU A 131 0.68 29.53 20.74
CA LEU A 131 0.41 29.02 19.40
C LEU A 131 -0.96 28.36 19.28
N VAL A 132 -1.59 28.02 20.40
CA VAL A 132 -2.83 27.23 20.43
C VAL A 132 -4.01 28.05 19.90
N SER A 133 -4.71 27.51 18.91
CA SER A 133 -5.84 28.17 18.25
C SER A 133 -7.16 28.04 19.04
N GLU A 134 -8.19 28.76 18.60
CA GLU A 134 -9.54 28.69 19.18
C GLU A 134 -10.09 27.24 19.17
N GLY A 135 -10.81 26.87 20.23
CA GLY A 135 -11.35 25.51 20.41
C GLY A 135 -10.38 24.54 21.11
N PHE A 136 -9.15 24.96 21.37
CA PHE A 136 -8.15 24.18 22.10
C PHE A 136 -7.82 24.84 23.46
N VAL A 137 -7.25 24.03 24.35
CA VAL A 137 -6.70 24.45 25.64
C VAL A 137 -5.20 24.20 25.61
N ALA A 138 -4.42 25.26 25.87
CA ALA A 138 -2.98 25.16 25.97
C ALA A 138 -2.56 24.32 27.18
N LEU A 139 -1.56 23.47 26.98
CA LEU A 139 -0.95 22.62 27.98
C LEU A 139 0.52 23.02 28.12
N GLY A 140 0.79 23.94 29.05
CA GLY A 140 2.11 24.55 29.22
C GLY A 140 2.36 25.74 28.29
N HIS A 141 3.53 26.36 28.43
CA HIS A 141 3.94 27.51 27.62
C HIS A 141 4.45 27.08 26.25
N ALA A 142 4.32 27.96 25.26
CA ALA A 142 5.04 27.80 24.00
C ALA A 142 6.55 27.98 24.22
N VAL A 143 7.34 27.11 23.62
CA VAL A 143 8.80 27.08 23.76
C VAL A 143 9.45 27.18 22.39
N SER A 144 10.27 28.20 22.20
CA SER A 144 11.06 28.44 20.99
C SER A 144 12.47 27.88 21.14
N ILE A 145 12.85 27.05 20.17
CA ILE A 145 14.18 26.47 20.01
C ILE A 145 14.84 27.16 18.81
N THR A 146 15.76 28.07 19.09
CA THR A 146 16.45 28.85 18.05
C THR A 146 17.93 28.54 18.00
N THR A 147 18.51 28.59 16.81
CA THR A 147 19.94 28.47 16.56
C THR A 147 20.51 29.82 16.10
N SER A 148 21.82 30.01 16.25
CA SER A 148 22.49 31.24 15.80
C SER A 148 22.51 31.42 14.27
N SER A 149 22.38 30.32 13.54
CA SER A 149 22.18 30.28 12.09
C SER A 149 21.17 29.17 11.75
N PRO A 150 20.45 29.26 10.62
CA PRO A 150 19.63 28.14 10.15
C PRO A 150 20.46 26.86 10.06
N ILE A 151 19.85 25.75 10.45
CA ILE A 151 20.47 24.43 10.36
C ILE A 151 19.52 23.47 9.65
N THR A 152 20.10 22.52 8.94
CA THR A 152 19.39 21.35 8.44
C THR A 152 19.77 20.15 9.31
N LEU A 153 18.78 19.48 9.88
CA LEU A 153 19.00 18.26 10.63
C LEU A 153 19.14 17.08 9.65
N ALA A 154 20.26 16.36 9.74
CA ALA A 154 20.45 15.15 8.94
C ALA A 154 19.62 13.97 9.47
N LYS A 155 19.27 14.01 10.76
CA LYS A 155 18.36 13.07 11.43
C LYS A 155 17.47 13.83 12.40
N ARG A 156 16.28 13.28 12.67
CA ARG A 156 15.29 13.89 13.57
C ARG A 156 15.87 14.11 14.98
N ALA A 157 15.63 15.29 15.54
CA ALA A 157 15.90 15.60 16.94
C ALA A 157 14.73 15.15 17.82
N ARG A 158 14.99 14.82 19.08
CA ARG A 158 13.94 14.53 20.06
C ARG A 158 13.76 15.72 20.99
N VAL A 159 12.52 16.22 21.07
CA VAL A 159 12.14 17.32 21.96
C VAL A 159 11.22 16.78 23.04
N THR A 160 11.45 17.14 24.29
CA THR A 160 10.59 16.84 25.43
C THR A 160 10.02 18.13 26.00
N LEU A 161 8.69 18.23 26.00
CA LEU A 161 7.95 19.31 26.63
C LEU A 161 7.40 18.83 27.97
N VAL A 162 7.43 19.72 28.96
CA VAL A 162 6.94 19.47 30.31
C VAL A 162 5.72 20.35 30.58
N PHE A 163 4.71 19.76 31.22
CA PHE A 163 3.45 20.41 31.56
C PHE A 163 3.00 20.05 32.98
N ASP A 164 2.08 20.84 33.55
CA ASP A 164 1.50 20.54 34.85
C ASP A 164 0.53 19.35 34.72
N ALA A 165 0.96 18.17 35.18
CA ALA A 165 0.11 16.97 35.19
C ALA A 165 -1.19 17.17 35.98
N PHE A 166 -1.23 18.05 36.99
CA PHE A 166 -2.43 18.36 37.76
C PHE A 166 -3.40 19.29 37.03
N ALA A 167 -2.95 20.00 36.01
CA ALA A 167 -3.80 20.83 35.16
C ALA A 167 -4.52 20.00 34.08
N LEU A 168 -4.11 18.74 33.87
CA LEU A 168 -4.70 17.84 32.88
C LEU A 168 -5.99 17.21 33.46
N PRO A 169 -7.16 17.40 32.83
CA PRO A 169 -8.38 16.74 33.29
C PRO A 169 -8.27 15.20 33.20
N GLU A 170 -8.87 14.47 34.15
CA GLU A 170 -8.83 12.99 34.19
C GLU A 170 -9.39 12.31 32.93
N ARG A 171 -10.25 13.00 32.17
CA ARG A 171 -10.80 12.49 30.90
C ARG A 171 -9.77 12.47 29.77
N ILE A 172 -8.67 13.21 29.90
CA ILE A 172 -7.66 13.37 28.87
C ILE A 172 -6.65 12.22 28.90
N GLU A 173 -6.39 11.65 27.73
CA GLU A 173 -5.44 10.56 27.49
C GLU A 173 -4.35 11.04 26.52
N SER A 174 -3.26 10.29 26.38
CA SER A 174 -2.14 10.64 25.49
C SER A 174 -2.58 10.85 24.04
N ARG A 175 -3.57 10.09 23.57
CA ARG A 175 -4.15 10.22 22.23
C ARG A 175 -4.92 11.52 21.99
N HIS A 176 -5.25 12.29 23.03
CA HIS A 176 -5.97 13.56 22.90
C HIS A 176 -5.01 14.77 22.79
N LEU A 177 -3.73 14.59 23.11
CA LEU A 177 -2.73 15.66 23.05
C LEU A 177 -2.40 16.02 21.59
N ARG A 178 -2.27 17.31 21.33
CA ARG A 178 -1.97 17.93 20.03
C ARG A 178 -0.68 18.72 20.14
N LEU A 179 0.11 18.70 19.07
CA LEU A 179 1.30 19.52 18.94
C LEU A 179 0.99 20.69 18.02
N PHE A 180 1.29 21.90 18.46
CA PHE A 180 1.29 23.11 17.66
C PHE A 180 2.74 23.50 17.40
N TRP A 181 3.05 23.85 16.16
CA TRP A 181 4.40 24.14 15.73
C TRP A 181 4.43 25.35 14.81
N LYS A 182 5.35 26.27 15.10
CA LYS A 182 5.79 27.33 14.19
C LYS A 182 7.25 27.07 13.81
N PRO A 183 7.56 26.60 12.59
CA PRO A 183 8.94 26.42 12.14
C PRO A 183 9.75 27.73 12.22
N SER A 184 11.06 27.65 12.46
CA SER A 184 11.90 28.85 12.64
C SER A 184 11.98 29.76 11.42
N ASN A 185 11.86 29.19 10.22
CA ASN A 185 11.95 29.87 8.93
C ASN A 185 10.59 30.08 8.24
N TYR A 186 9.48 29.81 8.91
CA TYR A 186 8.14 29.99 8.36
C TYR A 186 7.28 30.85 9.31
N ASN A 187 6.34 31.61 8.75
CA ASN A 187 5.52 32.52 9.54
C ASN A 187 4.09 32.01 9.83
N PHE A 188 3.83 30.73 9.62
CA PHE A 188 2.55 30.10 9.97
C PHE A 188 2.67 29.15 11.17
N VAL A 189 1.54 28.87 11.81
CA VAL A 189 1.41 27.84 12.84
C VAL A 189 0.66 26.66 12.26
N SER A 190 1.22 25.47 12.35
CA SER A 190 0.56 24.23 11.94
C SER A 190 0.37 23.27 13.11
N GLN A 191 -0.46 22.26 12.89
CA GLN A 191 -0.57 21.08 13.74
C GLN A 191 0.03 19.88 12.99
N PRO A 192 1.34 19.65 13.08
CA PRO A 192 1.98 18.57 12.34
C PRO A 192 1.56 17.20 12.87
N PRO A 193 1.57 16.14 12.04
CA PRO A 193 1.48 14.76 12.52
C PRO A 193 2.58 14.51 13.56
N VAL A 194 2.27 13.96 14.74
CA VAL A 194 3.29 13.85 15.78
C VAL A 194 4.13 12.59 15.61
N GLN A 195 5.45 12.74 15.48
CA GLN A 195 6.36 11.62 15.22
C GLN A 195 6.95 11.05 16.51
N ASP A 196 7.02 9.71 16.59
CA ASP A 196 7.51 8.90 17.71
C ASP A 196 7.11 9.47 19.10
N PRO A 197 5.80 9.73 19.32
CA PRO A 197 5.32 10.37 20.54
C PRO A 197 5.55 9.48 21.76
N ILE A 198 6.07 10.08 22.83
CA ILE A 198 6.26 9.45 24.13
C ILE A 198 5.56 10.30 25.18
N ALA A 199 4.50 9.77 25.79
CA ALA A 199 3.70 10.53 26.77
C ALA A 199 3.73 9.86 28.15
N THR A 200 4.30 10.55 29.14
CA THR A 200 4.21 10.11 30.55
C THR A 200 3.35 11.09 31.32
N LEU A 201 2.02 10.96 31.17
CA LEU A 201 1.04 11.90 31.74
C LEU A 201 1.21 12.10 33.27
N PRO A 202 1.44 11.06 34.10
CA PRO A 202 1.62 11.26 35.53
C PRO A 202 2.86 12.09 35.91
N LEU A 203 3.87 12.11 35.02
CA LEU A 203 5.07 12.92 35.18
C LEU A 203 4.97 14.27 34.45
N GLY A 204 3.90 14.52 33.71
CA GLY A 204 3.71 15.76 32.97
C GLY A 204 4.68 15.91 31.80
N THR A 205 5.12 14.81 31.16
CA THR A 205 6.09 14.88 30.06
C THR A 205 5.52 14.37 28.76
N PHE A 206 5.92 15.01 27.66
CA PHE A 206 5.60 14.59 26.31
C PHE A 206 6.80 14.82 25.39
N SER A 207 7.38 13.74 24.88
CA SER A 207 8.48 13.77 23.94
C SER A 207 8.02 13.41 22.53
N PHE A 208 8.67 13.95 21.52
CA PHE A 208 8.40 13.65 20.11
C PHE A 208 9.67 13.84 19.27
N ALA A 209 9.70 13.24 18.09
CA ALA A 209 10.73 13.47 17.09
C ALA A 209 10.32 14.61 16.15
N THR A 210 11.28 15.44 15.75
CA THR A 210 11.07 16.54 14.80
C THR A 210 12.23 16.63 13.80
N PRO A 211 11.95 16.85 12.49
CA PRO A 211 12.98 17.08 11.48
C PRO A 211 13.53 18.51 11.48
N ALA A 212 12.90 19.45 12.19
CA ALA A 212 13.34 20.85 12.24
C ALA A 212 13.02 21.52 13.58
N PHE A 213 13.73 22.60 13.89
CA PHE A 213 13.48 23.41 15.08
C PHE A 213 12.46 24.54 14.81
N GLY A 214 11.97 25.13 15.89
CA GLY A 214 10.93 26.15 15.86
C GLY A 214 10.34 26.38 17.25
N THR A 215 9.15 26.97 17.27
CA THR A 215 8.36 27.13 18.48
C THR A 215 7.32 26.03 18.59
N PHE A 216 7.30 25.33 19.72
CA PHE A 216 6.39 24.22 19.98
C PHE A 216 5.50 24.53 21.18
N GLN A 217 4.23 24.11 21.11
CA GLN A 217 3.32 24.12 22.25
C GLN A 217 2.40 22.90 22.21
N LEU A 218 2.08 22.33 23.38
CA LEU A 218 1.07 21.29 23.49
C LEU A 218 -0.30 21.88 23.79
N GLY A 219 -1.33 21.20 23.32
CA GLY A 219 -2.70 21.48 23.71
C GLY A 219 -3.60 20.26 23.56
N TYR A 220 -4.86 20.43 23.89
CA TYR A 220 -5.91 19.44 23.62
C TYR A 220 -7.21 20.16 23.25
N ALA A 221 -8.07 19.52 22.46
CA ALA A 221 -9.36 20.10 22.09
C ALA A 221 -10.23 20.25 23.35
N GLN A 222 -11.01 21.32 23.46
CA GLN A 222 -11.82 21.60 24.66
C GLN A 222 -12.80 20.46 25.01
N ASP A 223 -13.30 19.76 23.98
CA ASP A 223 -14.22 18.63 24.08
C ASP A 223 -13.53 17.25 24.13
N ALA A 224 -12.19 17.19 24.16
CA ALA A 224 -11.44 15.93 24.09
C ALA A 224 -11.73 14.99 25.27
N GLY A 225 -12.04 13.72 25.01
CA GLY A 225 -12.39 12.77 26.07
C GLY A 225 -13.76 12.99 26.74
N GLU A 226 -14.57 13.96 26.29
CA GLU A 226 -15.99 14.00 26.66
C GLU A 226 -16.69 12.72 26.14
N PRO A 227 -17.70 12.19 26.87
CA PRO A 227 -18.50 11.07 26.39
C PRO A 227 -19.23 11.44 25.10
N VAL A 228 -19.09 10.61 24.08
CA VAL A 228 -19.78 10.74 22.79
C VAL A 228 -20.34 9.39 22.36
N GLU A 229 -21.54 9.40 21.78
CA GLU A 229 -22.10 8.22 21.14
C GLU A 229 -21.37 7.97 19.81
N ARG A 230 -20.76 6.79 19.68
CA ARG A 230 -20.11 6.35 18.45
C ARG A 230 -20.80 5.09 17.93
N ARG A 231 -21.23 5.14 16.67
CA ARG A 231 -21.66 3.96 15.93
C ARG A 231 -20.43 3.13 15.54
N PHE A 232 -20.45 1.84 15.83
CA PHE A 232 -19.52 0.83 15.34
C PHE A 232 -20.23 -0.06 14.33
N THR A 233 -19.61 -0.32 13.20
CA THR A 233 -20.10 -1.28 12.20
C THR A 233 -19.55 -2.68 12.45
N TYR A 234 -18.50 -2.80 13.28
CA TYR A 234 -17.76 -4.04 13.53
C TYR A 234 -17.14 -4.63 12.26
N ARG A 235 -16.78 -3.75 11.32
CA ARG A 235 -16.06 -4.11 10.10
C ARG A 235 -14.81 -3.29 9.92
N ALA A 236 -13.77 -3.93 9.43
CA ALA A 236 -12.54 -3.28 9.01
C ALA A 236 -12.15 -3.79 7.63
N ILE A 237 -11.47 -2.93 6.86
CA ILE A 237 -10.92 -3.28 5.56
C ILE A 237 -9.43 -3.00 5.57
N SER A 238 -8.65 -3.97 5.13
CA SER A 238 -7.20 -3.91 5.02
C SER A 238 -6.76 -4.41 3.65
N GLY A 239 -5.57 -4.03 3.22
CA GLY A 239 -4.94 -4.67 2.07
C GLY A 239 -3.45 -4.40 1.98
N VAL A 240 -2.77 -5.15 1.12
CA VAL A 240 -1.31 -5.05 0.90
C VAL A 240 -1.03 -4.67 -0.54
N SER A 241 -0.02 -3.83 -0.81
CA SER A 241 0.35 -3.45 -2.19
C SER A 241 -0.86 -2.83 -2.93
N MET A 242 -1.22 -3.34 -4.10
CA MET A 242 -2.42 -2.90 -4.82
C MET A 242 -3.72 -3.03 -4.00
N GLY A 243 -3.83 -4.07 -3.16
CA GLY A 243 -4.95 -4.22 -2.23
C GLY A 243 -5.00 -3.12 -1.16
N ALA A 244 -3.87 -2.50 -0.81
CA ALA A 244 -3.82 -1.38 0.12
C ALA A 244 -4.50 -0.13 -0.49
N GLY A 245 -4.19 0.19 -1.75
CA GLY A 245 -4.84 1.30 -2.45
C GLY A 245 -6.36 1.11 -2.56
N ALA A 246 -6.79 -0.11 -2.90
CA ALA A 246 -8.21 -0.46 -2.93
C ALA A 246 -8.88 -0.35 -1.56
N ALA A 247 -8.23 -0.85 -0.50
CA ALA A 247 -8.73 -0.75 0.87
C ALA A 247 -8.90 0.72 1.31
N ALA A 248 -7.93 1.58 0.97
CA ALA A 248 -7.99 3.02 1.26
C ALA A 248 -9.15 3.69 0.53
N TYR A 249 -9.28 3.48 -0.79
CA TYR A 249 -10.37 4.04 -1.59
C TYR A 249 -11.75 3.53 -1.14
N LEU A 250 -11.96 2.21 -1.17
CA LEU A 250 -13.26 1.58 -0.88
C LEU A 250 -13.68 1.84 0.57
N GLY A 251 -12.73 1.76 1.51
CA GLY A 251 -12.97 2.06 2.90
C GLY A 251 -13.41 3.50 3.12
N THR A 252 -12.83 4.46 2.40
CA THR A 252 -13.16 5.89 2.56
C THR A 252 -14.47 6.24 1.85
N LYS A 253 -14.68 5.73 0.62
CA LYS A 253 -15.92 5.94 -0.14
C LYS A 253 -17.12 5.37 0.61
N TYR A 254 -17.03 4.12 1.05
CA TYR A 254 -18.04 3.42 1.86
C TYR A 254 -17.74 3.49 3.35
N HIS A 255 -17.36 4.67 3.81
CA HIS A 255 -17.02 4.91 5.21
C HIS A 255 -18.09 4.37 6.16
N ASP A 256 -19.38 4.45 5.84
CA ASP A 256 -20.50 3.97 6.65
C ASP A 256 -20.52 2.46 6.88
N GLN A 257 -19.76 1.69 6.11
CA GLN A 257 -19.61 0.25 6.24
C GLN A 257 -18.44 -0.15 7.17
N PHE A 258 -17.43 0.71 7.37
CA PHE A 258 -16.18 0.34 8.05
C PHE A 258 -15.83 1.25 9.22
N ASP A 259 -15.29 0.69 10.30
CA ASP A 259 -14.74 1.44 11.43
C ASP A 259 -13.26 1.79 11.25
N TYR A 260 -12.52 0.89 10.58
CA TYR A 260 -11.07 0.97 10.42
C TYR A 260 -10.66 0.66 8.97
N ILE A 261 -9.70 1.44 8.46
CA ILE A 261 -9.11 1.28 7.13
C ILE A 261 -7.60 1.09 7.29
N VAL A 262 -7.07 0.02 6.73
CA VAL A 262 -5.69 -0.41 6.96
C VAL A 262 -4.95 -0.70 5.64
N PRO A 263 -4.53 0.33 4.89
CA PRO A 263 -3.64 0.16 3.76
C PRO A 263 -2.21 -0.17 4.20
N LEU A 264 -1.66 -1.28 3.74
CA LEU A 264 -0.28 -1.70 4.03
C LEU A 264 0.58 -1.57 2.77
N GLY A 265 1.22 -0.41 2.60
CA GLY A 265 2.12 -0.07 1.49
C GLY A 265 1.48 -0.24 0.12
N GLY A 266 0.88 0.81 -0.43
CA GLY A 266 0.27 0.80 -1.76
C GLY A 266 -0.16 2.18 -2.22
N LEU A 267 -0.85 2.25 -3.36
CA LEU A 267 -1.33 3.47 -4.00
C LEU A 267 -2.48 4.13 -3.20
N VAL A 268 -2.13 4.99 -2.26
CA VAL A 268 -3.05 5.71 -1.37
C VAL A 268 -3.04 7.23 -1.56
N ASP A 269 -2.15 7.79 -2.38
CA ASP A 269 -2.20 9.19 -2.81
C ASP A 269 -1.99 9.39 -4.32
N GLN A 270 -3.11 9.51 -5.03
CA GLN A 270 -3.17 9.65 -6.48
C GLN A 270 -2.40 10.87 -7.05
N PRO A 271 -2.50 12.10 -6.51
CA PRO A 271 -1.71 13.22 -7.00
C PRO A 271 -0.21 12.96 -6.98
N TYR A 272 0.34 12.53 -5.84
CA TYR A 272 1.74 12.21 -5.73
C TYR A 272 2.14 11.10 -6.72
N MET A 273 1.37 10.01 -6.79
CA MET A 273 1.74 8.93 -7.69
C MET A 273 1.63 9.29 -9.16
N LEU A 274 0.64 10.08 -9.56
CA LEU A 274 0.51 10.54 -10.94
C LEU A 274 1.67 11.45 -11.32
N ASN A 275 2.11 12.33 -10.41
CA ASN A 275 3.30 13.15 -10.59
C ASN A 275 4.57 12.29 -10.69
N TYR A 276 4.75 11.31 -9.80
CA TYR A 276 5.89 10.39 -9.85
C TYR A 276 5.92 9.58 -11.15
N ILE A 277 4.79 9.00 -11.56
CA ILE A 277 4.71 8.23 -12.81
C ILE A 277 5.02 9.14 -14.01
N SER A 278 4.39 10.32 -14.09
CA SER A 278 4.53 11.20 -15.26
C SER A 278 5.89 11.87 -15.37
N LYS A 279 6.40 12.48 -14.30
CA LYS A 279 7.65 13.25 -14.31
C LYS A 279 8.88 12.35 -14.17
N ARG A 280 8.74 11.16 -13.58
CA ARG A 280 9.83 10.20 -13.38
C ARG A 280 9.67 8.98 -14.27
N LEU A 281 8.85 8.01 -13.92
CA LEU A 281 8.80 6.71 -14.63
C LEU A 281 8.57 6.86 -16.14
N LEU A 282 7.81 7.86 -16.58
CA LEU A 282 7.53 8.14 -17.99
C LEU A 282 8.23 9.39 -18.53
N GLY A 283 9.07 10.05 -17.72
CA GLY A 283 9.75 11.31 -18.00
C GLY A 283 11.27 11.21 -18.07
N GLY A 284 11.95 12.36 -17.91
CA GLY A 284 13.42 12.48 -17.92
C GLY A 284 14.05 12.80 -19.30
N PHE A 285 13.23 12.97 -20.33
CA PHE A 285 13.68 13.38 -21.67
C PHE A 285 13.79 14.89 -21.80
N CYS A 286 14.75 15.34 -22.59
CA CYS A 286 14.95 16.72 -22.97
C CYS A 286 13.83 17.23 -23.88
N ARG A 287 13.47 18.48 -23.69
CA ARG A 287 12.50 19.26 -24.48
C ARG A 287 13.19 20.05 -25.59
N GLU A 288 12.39 20.69 -26.43
CA GLU A 288 12.91 21.60 -27.45
C GLU A 288 13.69 22.77 -26.80
N GLY A 289 14.91 23.04 -27.28
CA GLY A 289 15.75 24.12 -26.76
C GLY A 289 16.69 23.71 -25.61
N GLU A 290 16.55 22.49 -25.08
CA GLU A 290 17.48 21.94 -24.08
C GLU A 290 18.72 21.32 -24.74
N GLY A 291 19.84 21.30 -24.00
CA GLY A 291 21.20 21.20 -24.55
C GLY A 291 21.55 19.94 -25.36
N ALA A 292 20.77 18.87 -25.23
CA ALA A 292 20.96 17.63 -25.98
C ALA A 292 19.88 17.39 -27.08
N GLY A 293 18.88 18.27 -27.20
CA GLY A 293 17.77 18.15 -28.16
C GLY A 293 16.66 17.23 -27.70
N ILE A 294 15.50 17.30 -28.36
CA ILE A 294 14.30 16.52 -28.03
C ILE A 294 14.63 15.03 -27.92
N GLY A 295 14.14 14.38 -26.85
CA GLY A 295 14.27 12.95 -26.64
C GLY A 295 15.61 12.49 -26.08
N ALA A 296 16.64 13.32 -26.09
CA ALA A 296 17.87 13.03 -25.35
C ALA A 296 17.58 12.98 -23.84
N TYR A 297 18.49 12.39 -23.06
CA TYR A 297 18.34 12.33 -21.62
C TYR A 297 18.78 13.65 -20.95
N CYS A 298 17.91 14.24 -20.11
CA CYS A 298 18.14 15.53 -19.46
C CYS A 298 18.44 15.47 -17.95
N GLY A 299 18.64 14.27 -17.40
CA GLY A 299 19.04 14.08 -16.00
C GLY A 299 17.94 13.44 -15.14
N LEU A 300 18.34 12.94 -13.96
CA LEU A 300 17.44 12.40 -12.96
C LEU A 300 16.79 13.60 -12.24
N PRO A 301 15.45 13.65 -12.14
CA PRO A 301 14.80 14.62 -11.26
C PRO A 301 15.32 14.46 -9.83
N ASP A 302 15.62 15.58 -9.18
CA ASP A 302 16.05 15.57 -7.79
C ASP A 302 14.91 15.07 -6.89
N PRO A 303 15.17 14.18 -5.93
CA PRO A 303 14.21 13.82 -4.89
C PRO A 303 13.73 15.06 -4.13
N THR A 304 12.42 15.16 -3.93
CA THR A 304 11.78 16.28 -3.22
C THR A 304 11.61 16.00 -1.73
N THR A 305 11.69 14.74 -1.33
CA THR A 305 11.54 14.28 0.05
C THR A 305 12.57 13.20 0.38
N PRO A 306 13.01 13.08 1.65
CA PRO A 306 13.93 12.03 2.06
C PRO A 306 13.41 10.63 1.70
N TYR A 307 14.31 9.77 1.20
CA TYR A 307 14.04 8.39 0.79
C TYR A 307 13.20 8.21 -0.48
N GLU A 308 12.83 9.28 -1.18
CA GLU A 308 12.20 9.15 -2.49
C GLU A 308 13.22 8.67 -3.53
N HIS A 309 12.91 7.55 -4.19
CA HIS A 309 13.80 6.97 -5.19
C HIS A 309 13.78 7.77 -6.50
N PRO A 310 14.96 8.16 -7.02
CA PRO A 310 15.05 8.79 -8.32
C PRO A 310 14.84 7.72 -9.41
N SER A 311 14.00 8.05 -10.39
CA SER A 311 13.71 7.21 -11.56
C SER A 311 13.55 8.11 -12.79
N HIS A 312 13.73 7.55 -13.99
CA HIS A 312 13.35 8.16 -15.26
C HIS A 312 12.94 7.06 -16.25
N TYR A 313 12.47 7.38 -17.45
CA TYR A 313 12.04 6.36 -18.40
C TYR A 313 13.11 5.27 -18.66
N LEU A 314 14.35 5.68 -18.95
CA LEU A 314 15.47 4.75 -19.22
C LEU A 314 16.01 4.01 -17.98
N TYR A 315 15.53 4.32 -16.77
CA TYR A 315 15.94 3.72 -15.51
C TYR A 315 14.79 3.76 -14.51
N TRP A 316 14.13 2.63 -14.33
CA TRP A 316 13.17 2.45 -13.25
C TRP A 316 13.89 1.88 -12.05
N TYR A 317 13.73 2.51 -10.90
CA TYR A 317 14.33 2.02 -9.67
C TYR A 317 13.86 0.58 -9.41
N HIS A 318 14.84 -0.27 -9.09
CA HIS A 318 14.66 -1.70 -8.86
C HIS A 318 15.29 -2.08 -7.51
N ASP A 319 14.61 -2.97 -6.79
CA ASP A 319 15.07 -3.54 -5.52
C ASP A 319 15.38 -5.03 -5.69
N ASP A 320 16.67 -5.39 -5.63
CA ASP A 320 17.16 -6.77 -5.73
C ASP A 320 17.18 -7.52 -4.37
N SER A 321 16.64 -6.91 -3.31
CA SER A 321 16.61 -7.54 -1.98
C SER A 321 15.60 -8.69 -1.88
N ASP A 322 15.81 -9.57 -0.89
CA ASP A 322 14.85 -10.62 -0.52
C ASP A 322 13.48 -10.05 -0.06
N GLY A 323 13.42 -8.75 0.26
CA GLY A 323 12.24 -8.04 0.72
C GLY A 323 11.45 -7.33 -0.38
N ALA A 324 11.84 -7.40 -1.65
CA ALA A 324 11.11 -6.78 -2.74
C ALA A 324 9.71 -7.39 -2.92
N GLY A 325 9.56 -8.71 -2.73
CA GLY A 325 8.26 -9.39 -2.80
C GLY A 325 7.75 -9.75 -4.20
N GLY A 326 8.48 -9.35 -5.24
CA GLY A 326 8.25 -9.63 -6.65
C GLY A 326 9.54 -9.45 -7.44
N ASN A 327 9.52 -9.73 -8.74
CA ASN A 327 10.69 -9.47 -9.58
C ASN A 327 10.74 -8.00 -9.99
N PHE A 328 9.59 -7.36 -10.19
CA PHE A 328 9.44 -5.95 -10.57
C PHE A 328 10.38 -5.49 -11.68
N ASP A 329 10.62 -6.38 -12.63
CA ASP A 329 11.33 -6.06 -13.86
C ASP A 329 10.50 -5.09 -14.72
N ARG A 330 11.10 -4.57 -15.79
CA ARG A 330 10.39 -3.63 -16.68
C ARG A 330 9.10 -4.23 -17.26
N ASN A 331 9.03 -5.54 -17.52
CA ASN A 331 7.79 -6.17 -17.99
C ASN A 331 6.68 -6.13 -16.93
N GLU A 332 7.02 -6.31 -15.66
CA GLU A 332 6.08 -6.22 -14.55
C GLU A 332 5.60 -4.78 -14.34
N TYR A 333 6.46 -3.77 -14.47
CA TYR A 333 6.05 -2.36 -14.48
C TYR A 333 5.09 -2.03 -15.63
N LEU A 334 5.38 -2.51 -16.85
CA LEU A 334 4.50 -2.28 -18.01
C LEU A 334 3.11 -2.89 -17.78
N LYS A 335 3.05 -4.09 -17.20
CA LYS A 335 1.79 -4.73 -16.82
C LYS A 335 1.01 -3.91 -15.80
N ILE A 336 1.69 -3.32 -14.81
CA ILE A 336 1.06 -2.41 -13.85
C ILE A 336 0.46 -1.18 -14.55
N PHE A 337 1.14 -0.59 -15.53
CA PHE A 337 0.59 0.55 -16.29
C PHE A 337 -0.65 0.17 -17.13
N GLN A 338 -0.63 -1.00 -17.76
CA GLN A 338 -1.78 -1.55 -18.49
C GLN A 338 -2.96 -1.77 -17.54
N ASP A 339 -2.70 -2.42 -16.41
CA ASP A 339 -3.72 -2.70 -15.41
C ASP A 339 -4.34 -1.44 -14.79
N LEU A 340 -3.53 -0.41 -14.50
CA LEU A 340 -4.04 0.90 -14.08
C LEU A 340 -4.91 1.53 -15.17
N SER A 341 -4.55 1.36 -16.45
CA SER A 341 -5.34 1.87 -17.57
C SER A 341 -6.66 1.10 -17.74
N TYR A 342 -6.76 -0.18 -17.40
CA TYR A 342 -8.06 -0.86 -17.30
C TYR A 342 -8.92 -0.30 -16.17
N ALA A 343 -8.30 -0.03 -15.02
CA ALA A 343 -8.99 0.42 -13.82
C ALA A 343 -9.53 1.85 -13.94
N TYR A 344 -8.78 2.74 -14.59
CA TYR A 344 -9.03 4.18 -14.61
C TYR A 344 -9.17 4.79 -16.01
N GLY A 345 -8.87 4.02 -17.04
CA GLY A 345 -8.76 4.48 -18.42
C GLY A 345 -7.34 4.95 -18.70
N ASN A 346 -7.05 5.23 -19.96
CA ASN A 346 -5.75 5.71 -20.40
C ASN A 346 -5.46 7.08 -19.77
N LEU A 347 -4.51 7.09 -18.83
CA LEU A 347 -4.08 8.28 -18.10
C LEU A 347 -3.08 9.11 -18.92
N LEU A 348 -2.40 8.51 -19.89
CA LEU A 348 -1.29 9.13 -20.62
C LEU A 348 -1.76 9.96 -21.81
N VAL A 349 -2.77 9.48 -22.53
CA VAL A 349 -3.30 10.13 -23.72
C VAL A 349 -4.80 9.88 -23.81
N TYR A 350 -5.55 10.97 -23.93
CA TYR A 350 -7.01 10.88 -24.04
C TYR A 350 -7.42 10.39 -25.43
N ASN A 351 -8.42 9.50 -25.46
CA ASN A 351 -9.05 9.05 -26.69
C ASN A 351 -10.58 8.94 -26.47
N PRO A 352 -11.40 9.73 -27.18
CA PRO A 352 -12.86 9.63 -27.05
C PRO A 352 -13.44 8.35 -27.69
N GLU A 353 -12.70 7.69 -28.58
CA GLU A 353 -13.14 6.46 -29.26
C GLU A 353 -12.81 5.20 -28.45
N SER A 354 -11.83 5.27 -27.54
CA SER A 354 -11.49 4.18 -26.63
C SER A 354 -11.00 4.72 -25.28
N PRO A 355 -11.62 4.33 -24.15
CA PRO A 355 -11.12 4.69 -22.83
C PRO A 355 -9.78 4.02 -22.49
N TYR A 356 -9.31 3.00 -23.23
CA TYR A 356 -8.07 2.27 -22.96
C TYR A 356 -6.96 2.56 -23.98
N LEU A 357 -7.29 2.46 -25.28
CA LEU A 357 -6.29 2.62 -26.33
C LEU A 357 -6.02 4.09 -26.65
N PRO A 358 -4.76 4.47 -26.93
CA PRO A 358 -4.44 5.80 -27.40
C PRO A 358 -5.02 6.05 -28.81
N PRO A 359 -5.16 7.31 -29.22
CA PRO A 359 -5.62 7.61 -30.56
C PRO A 359 -4.64 7.07 -31.63
N GLY A 360 -5.17 6.69 -32.80
CA GLY A 360 -4.36 6.15 -33.90
C GLY A 360 -3.99 4.67 -33.80
N VAL A 361 -4.40 3.98 -32.72
CA VAL A 361 -4.31 2.53 -32.57
C VAL A 361 -5.70 1.91 -32.75
N PRO A 362 -5.91 1.05 -33.77
CA PRO A 362 -7.21 0.39 -33.97
C PRO A 362 -7.57 -0.57 -32.83
N ALA A 363 -8.85 -0.66 -32.49
CA ALA A 363 -9.33 -1.56 -31.44
C ALA A 363 -9.01 -3.03 -31.71
N GLU A 364 -9.11 -3.48 -32.97
CA GLU A 364 -8.76 -4.85 -33.35
C GLU A 364 -7.28 -5.20 -33.18
N ASP A 365 -6.44 -4.21 -32.89
CA ASP A 365 -5.02 -4.46 -32.68
C ASP A 365 -4.75 -5.19 -31.37
N ILE A 366 -5.57 -4.95 -30.35
CA ILE A 366 -5.43 -5.57 -29.03
C ILE A 366 -5.76 -7.06 -29.03
N LEU A 367 -6.49 -7.49 -30.06
CA LEU A 367 -6.86 -8.88 -30.33
C LEU A 367 -5.71 -9.68 -30.98
N ARG A 368 -4.54 -9.06 -31.18
CA ARG A 368 -3.36 -9.69 -31.77
C ARG A 368 -2.35 -10.03 -30.70
N SER A 369 -1.58 -11.09 -30.94
CA SER A 369 -0.50 -11.46 -30.02
C SER A 369 0.51 -10.33 -29.85
N ALA A 370 1.12 -10.25 -28.66
CA ALA A 370 2.18 -9.29 -28.35
C ALA A 370 3.28 -9.22 -29.43
N SER A 371 3.71 -10.37 -29.97
CA SER A 371 4.71 -10.42 -31.04
C SER A 371 4.20 -9.76 -32.33
N GLU A 372 2.97 -10.04 -32.75
CA GLU A 372 2.36 -9.41 -33.94
C GLU A 372 2.14 -7.92 -33.73
N ARG A 373 1.90 -7.50 -32.49
CA ARG A 373 1.85 -6.09 -32.11
C ARG A 373 3.23 -5.45 -32.24
N CYS A 374 4.30 -6.07 -31.76
CA CYS A 374 5.64 -5.49 -31.92
C CYS A 374 6.18 -5.54 -33.37
N ASP A 375 5.79 -6.54 -34.16
CA ASP A 375 6.19 -6.63 -35.58
C ASP A 375 5.42 -5.63 -36.48
N GLY A 376 4.22 -5.24 -36.09
CA GLY A 376 3.29 -4.39 -36.87
C GLY A 376 3.36 -2.88 -36.62
N LEU A 377 4.30 -2.38 -35.80
CA LEU A 377 4.28 -1.01 -35.26
C LEU A 377 4.29 0.09 -36.33
N THR A 378 4.97 -0.14 -37.46
CA THR A 378 5.02 0.84 -38.57
C THR A 378 3.65 1.17 -39.18
N SER A 379 2.64 0.30 -39.00
CA SER A 379 1.26 0.53 -39.45
C SER A 379 0.41 1.35 -38.46
N ARG A 380 0.91 1.60 -37.25
CA ARG A 380 0.24 2.31 -36.14
C ARG A 380 0.95 3.63 -35.86
N ARG A 381 1.03 4.43 -36.93
CA ARG A 381 1.76 5.68 -36.98
C ARG A 381 0.82 6.82 -37.32
N ILE A 382 0.82 7.83 -36.47
CA ILE A 382 0.23 9.13 -36.77
C ILE A 382 1.29 9.95 -37.52
N ALA A 383 0.98 10.33 -38.75
CA ALA A 383 1.91 11.05 -39.62
C ALA A 383 2.32 12.41 -39.02
N ALA A 384 3.53 12.89 -39.36
CA ALA A 384 3.94 14.25 -39.02
C ALA A 384 2.92 15.29 -39.53
N GLY A 385 2.78 16.38 -38.79
CA GLY A 385 1.81 17.46 -39.02
C GLY A 385 0.42 17.19 -38.46
N ARG A 386 0.24 16.12 -37.67
CA ARG A 386 -1.07 15.69 -37.15
C ARG A 386 -1.18 15.71 -35.63
N PHE A 387 -0.15 15.28 -34.92
CA PHE A 387 -0.16 15.12 -33.46
C PHE A 387 0.81 16.14 -32.86
N PHE A 388 0.30 16.99 -31.98
CA PHE A 388 1.05 18.02 -31.28
C PHE A 388 1.26 17.59 -29.83
N ASP A 389 2.32 18.11 -29.21
CA ASP A 389 2.68 17.87 -27.80
C ASP A 389 3.67 18.97 -27.42
N ASP A 390 3.37 19.77 -26.41
CA ASP A 390 4.16 20.94 -26.02
C ASP A 390 5.59 20.60 -25.56
N GLU A 391 5.77 19.42 -24.95
CA GLU A 391 7.04 18.97 -24.40
C GLU A 391 8.03 18.49 -25.49
N TYR A 392 7.54 17.69 -26.45
CA TYR A 392 8.37 16.88 -27.33
C TYR A 392 8.00 16.95 -28.82
N ASN A 393 6.82 17.48 -29.19
CA ASN A 393 6.44 17.66 -30.59
C ASN A 393 5.62 18.95 -30.85
N PRO A 394 6.09 20.14 -30.41
CA PRO A 394 5.25 21.35 -30.36
C PRO A 394 4.87 21.89 -31.75
N ARG A 395 5.58 21.47 -32.80
CA ARG A 395 5.32 21.84 -34.20
C ARG A 395 4.79 20.68 -35.04
N ALA A 396 4.48 19.54 -34.43
CA ALA A 396 4.13 18.29 -35.09
C ALA A 396 5.15 17.91 -36.19
N GLU A 397 6.44 18.20 -36.02
CA GLU A 397 7.48 17.91 -37.02
C GLU A 397 7.75 16.40 -37.15
N PHE A 398 7.53 15.67 -36.06
CA PHE A 398 7.75 14.24 -35.96
C PHE A 398 6.44 13.48 -36.06
N SER A 399 6.53 12.23 -36.50
CA SER A 399 5.42 11.30 -36.37
C SER A 399 5.33 10.73 -34.97
N VAL A 400 4.15 10.25 -34.61
CA VAL A 400 3.89 9.60 -33.33
C VAL A 400 3.54 8.14 -33.58
N ILE A 401 4.08 7.23 -32.76
CA ILE A 401 3.98 5.78 -32.97
C ILE A 401 3.53 5.07 -31.69
N ALA A 402 2.78 3.99 -31.87
CA ALA A 402 2.72 2.92 -30.86
C ALA A 402 4.09 2.22 -30.79
N PHE A 403 4.43 1.64 -29.64
CA PHE A 403 5.76 1.06 -29.46
C PHE A 403 5.80 -0.17 -28.52
N CYS A 404 6.96 -0.81 -28.46
CA CYS A 404 7.26 -1.90 -27.55
C CYS A 404 8.48 -1.58 -26.68
N ASP A 405 8.47 -2.10 -25.46
CA ASP A 405 9.50 -1.99 -24.43
C ASP A 405 9.67 -3.38 -23.76
N GLY A 406 10.09 -3.46 -22.50
CA GLY A 406 10.15 -4.70 -21.74
C GLY A 406 11.52 -5.37 -21.70
N GLU A 407 12.53 -4.79 -22.35
CA GLU A 407 13.92 -5.21 -22.22
C GLU A 407 14.46 -4.73 -20.88
N ASP A 408 15.03 -5.64 -20.08
CA ASP A 408 15.58 -5.34 -18.75
C ASP A 408 17.10 -5.55 -18.75
N GLY A 409 17.84 -4.46 -18.55
CA GLY A 409 19.30 -4.40 -18.64
C GLY A 409 20.05 -4.83 -17.36
N ASP A 410 21.36 -4.54 -17.30
CA ASP A 410 22.22 -4.77 -16.14
C ASP A 410 22.91 -3.45 -15.68
N PRO A 411 22.44 -2.82 -14.59
CA PRO A 411 21.53 -3.36 -13.58
C PRO A 411 20.06 -3.38 -14.04
N ARG A 412 19.26 -4.22 -13.38
CA ARG A 412 17.80 -4.32 -13.62
C ARG A 412 17.12 -2.97 -13.49
N GLY A 413 16.04 -2.79 -14.25
CA GLY A 413 15.30 -1.53 -14.39
C GLY A 413 15.87 -0.58 -15.44
N VAL A 414 17.10 -0.81 -15.94
CA VAL A 414 17.73 -0.02 -17.01
C VAL A 414 17.28 -0.50 -18.38
N LEU A 415 16.87 0.43 -19.23
CA LEU A 415 16.65 0.16 -20.65
C LEU A 415 17.95 0.40 -21.44
N GLU A 416 18.66 -0.67 -21.82
CA GLU A 416 19.94 -0.58 -22.54
C GLU A 416 19.80 -0.67 -24.07
N SER A 417 18.70 -1.23 -24.55
CA SER A 417 18.47 -1.44 -25.98
C SER A 417 17.00 -1.32 -26.35
N ALA A 418 16.75 -1.01 -27.62
CA ALA A 418 15.42 -0.88 -28.21
C ALA A 418 15.44 -1.41 -29.66
N PRO A 419 14.28 -1.84 -30.22
CA PRO A 419 12.97 -1.93 -29.57
C PRO A 419 12.90 -3.12 -28.60
N GLY A 420 11.96 -3.06 -27.66
CA GLY A 420 11.63 -4.21 -26.84
C GLY A 420 10.59 -5.13 -27.46
N SER A 421 10.26 -6.20 -26.73
CA SER A 421 9.37 -7.28 -27.16
C SER A 421 7.97 -7.25 -26.52
N THR A 422 7.74 -6.34 -25.58
CA THR A 422 6.47 -6.19 -24.87
C THR A 422 5.75 -4.91 -25.31
N PRO A 423 4.55 -4.99 -25.88
CA PRO A 423 3.80 -3.82 -26.33
C PRO A 423 3.35 -2.97 -25.13
N ILE A 424 3.55 -1.66 -25.24
CA ILE A 424 2.95 -0.66 -24.34
C ILE A 424 1.75 -0.03 -25.03
N GLU A 425 0.69 -0.81 -25.15
CA GLU A 425 -0.52 -0.46 -25.91
C GLU A 425 -1.27 0.79 -25.41
N VAL A 426 -0.96 1.28 -24.20
CA VAL A 426 -1.55 2.49 -23.60
C VAL A 426 -0.75 3.76 -23.89
N GLY A 427 0.46 3.64 -24.44
CA GLY A 427 1.39 4.76 -24.63
C GLY A 427 1.65 5.10 -26.10
N LEU A 428 2.07 6.34 -26.34
CA LEU A 428 2.57 6.81 -27.63
C LEU A 428 3.96 7.42 -27.46
N ALA A 429 4.82 7.28 -28.47
CA ALA A 429 6.16 7.86 -28.49
C ALA A 429 6.38 8.72 -29.74
N VAL A 430 7.27 9.71 -29.63
CA VAL A 430 7.68 10.56 -30.74
C VAL A 430 8.81 9.88 -31.52
N ASP A 431 8.55 9.54 -32.78
CA ASP A 431 9.53 8.95 -33.73
C ASP A 431 10.37 10.07 -34.35
N VAL A 432 11.44 10.45 -33.64
CA VAL A 432 12.30 11.60 -33.95
C VAL A 432 13.09 11.34 -35.23
N ASN A 433 13.50 10.10 -35.47
CA ASN A 433 14.34 9.77 -36.63
C ASN A 433 13.54 9.23 -37.84
N GLY A 434 12.26 8.92 -37.67
CA GLY A 434 11.34 8.53 -38.73
C GLY A 434 11.43 7.06 -39.15
N ASN A 435 12.08 6.20 -38.36
CA ASN A 435 12.27 4.77 -38.67
C ASN A 435 11.03 3.91 -38.31
N GLY A 436 10.04 4.48 -37.61
CA GLY A 436 8.82 3.79 -37.18
C GLY A 436 9.01 2.79 -36.04
N VAL A 437 10.08 2.91 -35.28
CA VAL A 437 10.44 2.07 -34.13
C VAL A 437 10.95 2.97 -33.03
N ARG A 438 10.43 2.81 -31.80
CA ARG A 438 10.89 3.65 -30.70
C ARG A 438 12.34 3.33 -30.33
N ASP A 439 13.22 4.32 -30.41
CA ASP A 439 14.61 4.27 -29.94
C ASP A 439 14.77 4.80 -28.49
N LEU A 440 15.95 4.57 -27.88
CA LEU A 440 16.22 5.02 -26.50
C LEU A 440 16.04 6.53 -26.29
N HIS A 441 16.32 7.34 -27.32
CA HIS A 441 16.22 8.80 -27.25
C HIS A 441 14.92 9.31 -27.89
N GLU A 442 13.85 8.53 -27.77
CA GLU A 442 12.54 8.89 -28.27
C GLU A 442 11.54 8.95 -27.10
N PRO A 443 11.00 10.16 -26.83
CA PRO A 443 10.23 10.42 -25.63
C PRO A 443 8.82 9.84 -25.72
N VAL A 444 8.25 9.55 -24.56
CA VAL A 444 6.88 9.07 -24.39
C VAL A 444 5.97 10.26 -24.06
N ILE A 445 4.85 10.35 -24.78
CA ILE A 445 3.86 11.44 -24.69
C ILE A 445 3.02 11.30 -23.44
N ARG A 446 2.66 12.44 -22.84
CA ARG A 446 1.99 12.53 -21.53
C ARG A 446 1.04 13.74 -21.47
N ASN A 447 -0.17 13.57 -21.97
CA ASN A 447 -1.21 14.60 -22.06
C ASN A 447 -2.20 14.42 -20.89
N LEU A 448 -1.72 14.62 -19.66
CA LEU A 448 -2.49 14.37 -18.44
C LEU A 448 -3.51 15.47 -18.14
N SER A 449 -3.16 16.72 -18.48
CA SER A 449 -3.96 17.92 -18.26
C SER A 449 -3.50 19.02 -19.19
N GLU A 450 -4.28 20.09 -19.26
CA GLU A 450 -3.77 21.36 -19.77
C GLU A 450 -2.55 21.83 -18.94
N PRO A 451 -1.63 22.62 -19.53
CA PRO A 451 -0.49 23.15 -18.80
C PRO A 451 -0.91 24.22 -17.78
N TYR A 452 -0.65 23.96 -16.49
CA TYR A 452 -0.87 24.92 -15.39
C TYR A 452 0.39 25.12 -14.55
N ASP A 453 0.42 26.22 -13.80
CA ASP A 453 1.48 26.51 -12.85
C ASP A 453 0.95 26.21 -11.44
N ASP A 454 1.55 25.23 -10.76
CA ASP A 454 1.19 24.77 -9.41
C ASP A 454 1.75 25.74 -8.36
N VAL A 455 1.12 26.92 -8.28
CA VAL A 455 1.52 28.08 -7.46
C VAL A 455 0.47 28.44 -6.43
N GLY A 456 -0.48 27.54 -6.17
CA GLY A 456 -1.51 27.73 -5.17
C GLY A 456 -2.52 28.84 -5.50
N CYS A 457 -3.30 29.21 -4.49
CA CYS A 457 -4.47 30.07 -4.67
C CYS A 457 -4.13 31.55 -4.91
N ASP A 458 -2.92 31.98 -4.58
CA ASP A 458 -2.53 33.37 -4.71
C ASP A 458 -2.04 33.70 -6.13
N GLY A 459 -1.73 32.66 -6.92
CA GLY A 459 -1.33 32.73 -8.32
C GLY A 459 0.12 33.18 -8.52
N ILE A 460 0.96 33.13 -7.49
CA ILE A 460 2.34 33.62 -7.49
C ILE A 460 3.23 32.53 -6.92
N SER A 461 4.28 32.14 -7.63
CA SER A 461 5.24 31.18 -7.03
C SER A 461 5.94 31.79 -5.83
N SER A 462 6.26 31.00 -4.81
CA SER A 462 6.99 31.43 -3.62
C SER A 462 8.22 32.28 -3.95
N ALA A 463 8.96 31.96 -5.02
CA ALA A 463 10.15 32.69 -5.44
C ALA A 463 9.89 34.14 -5.92
N ASP A 464 8.67 34.43 -6.38
CA ASP A 464 8.22 35.73 -6.87
C ASP A 464 7.45 36.54 -5.81
N GLU A 465 7.22 35.98 -4.64
CA GLU A 465 6.50 36.63 -3.56
C GLU A 465 7.30 37.71 -2.83
N VAL A 466 6.57 38.70 -2.29
CA VAL A 466 7.17 39.79 -1.53
C VAL A 466 7.69 39.28 -0.20
N GLY A 467 9.03 39.25 -0.07
CA GLY A 467 9.71 38.83 1.16
C GLY A 467 10.31 37.43 1.09
N TYR A 468 10.32 36.81 -0.10
CA TYR A 468 10.99 35.54 -0.34
C TYR A 468 12.48 35.60 0.00
N ASP A 469 12.91 34.63 0.80
CA ASP A 469 14.30 34.27 1.04
C ASP A 469 14.39 32.76 1.13
N ALA A 470 15.11 32.12 0.20
CA ALA A 470 15.18 30.67 0.05
C ALA A 470 15.60 29.89 1.33
N VAL A 471 16.11 30.57 2.37
CA VAL A 471 16.51 29.95 3.64
C VAL A 471 15.69 30.48 4.82
N GLN A 472 15.52 31.79 4.94
CA GLN A 472 14.93 32.44 6.11
C GLN A 472 13.41 32.58 6.04
N ASN A 473 12.87 32.64 4.82
CA ASN A 473 11.43 32.79 4.56
C ASN A 473 11.12 32.22 3.16
N PRO A 474 11.25 30.89 2.98
CA PRO A 474 11.09 30.27 1.67
C PRO A 474 9.63 30.25 1.18
N ASP A 475 8.67 30.53 2.06
CA ASP A 475 7.22 30.51 1.79
C ASP A 475 6.55 31.73 2.45
N PRO A 476 6.67 32.93 1.84
CA PRO A 476 6.10 34.15 2.39
C PRO A 476 4.56 34.15 2.51
N ALA A 477 3.83 33.52 1.59
CA ALA A 477 2.37 33.42 1.57
C ALA A 477 1.82 32.32 2.49
N SER A 478 2.68 31.41 2.95
CA SER A 478 2.35 30.30 3.86
C SER A 478 1.43 29.24 3.25
N ASP A 479 1.58 29.00 1.95
CA ASP A 479 0.79 28.05 1.18
C ASP A 479 1.61 27.01 0.42
N ASP A 480 2.93 26.92 0.62
CA ASP A 480 3.71 25.73 0.24
C ASP A 480 3.10 24.47 0.85
N TYR A 481 2.79 23.48 0.02
CA TYR A 481 2.34 22.18 0.48
C TYR A 481 3.49 21.32 1.01
N ASP A 482 3.32 20.78 2.22
CA ASP A 482 4.19 19.74 2.77
C ASP A 482 3.37 18.87 3.72
N TRP A 483 3.37 17.56 3.50
CA TRP A 483 2.53 16.63 4.26
C TRP A 483 2.74 16.70 5.79
N TYR A 484 3.93 17.11 6.24
CA TYR A 484 4.29 17.24 7.64
C TYR A 484 4.17 18.68 8.15
N ARG A 485 4.79 19.64 7.44
CA ARG A 485 4.91 21.04 7.85
C ARG A 485 3.64 21.83 7.60
N ASN A 486 3.07 21.73 6.40
CA ASN A 486 1.89 22.48 5.96
C ASN A 486 0.93 21.59 5.13
N PRO A 487 0.21 20.66 5.79
CA PRO A 487 -0.65 19.70 5.10
C PRO A 487 -1.88 20.33 4.42
N THR A 488 -2.09 21.63 4.61
CA THR A 488 -3.16 22.43 4.00
C THR A 488 -2.68 23.39 2.93
N GLY A 489 -1.36 23.45 2.67
CA GLY A 489 -0.78 24.20 1.57
C GLY A 489 -1.30 23.71 0.22
N ARG A 490 -1.14 24.57 -0.79
CA ARG A 490 -1.61 24.38 -2.14
C ARG A 490 -0.52 24.53 -3.20
N GLU A 491 0.46 25.42 -3.02
CA GLU A 491 1.62 25.47 -3.92
C GLU A 491 2.40 24.15 -3.85
N GLY A 492 2.63 23.52 -5.00
CA GLY A 492 3.38 22.26 -5.11
C GLY A 492 2.61 21.03 -4.61
N ASN A 493 1.28 21.05 -4.66
CA ASN A 493 0.44 19.91 -4.22
C ASN A 493 0.11 18.90 -5.33
N PHE A 494 0.60 19.14 -6.55
CA PHE A 494 0.43 18.31 -7.74
C PHE A 494 -0.98 18.25 -8.33
N VAL A 495 -1.88 19.16 -7.96
CA VAL A 495 -3.21 19.31 -8.56
C VAL A 495 -3.51 20.76 -8.89
N TYR A 496 -4.45 20.98 -9.81
CA TYR A 496 -4.92 22.33 -10.15
C TYR A 496 -5.87 22.84 -9.06
N ASP A 497 -5.58 24.03 -8.54
CA ASP A 497 -6.35 24.67 -7.48
C ASP A 497 -7.28 25.79 -8.00
N ASP A 498 -8.60 25.55 -7.93
CA ASP A 498 -9.65 26.58 -8.12
C ASP A 498 -10.17 27.09 -6.77
N CYS A 499 -9.71 28.26 -6.37
CA CYS A 499 -9.93 28.86 -5.06
C CYS A 499 -10.98 29.97 -5.08
N SER A 500 -12.23 29.66 -5.46
CA SER A 500 -13.42 30.51 -5.23
C SER A 500 -13.17 32.02 -5.39
N GLY A 501 -12.69 32.44 -6.56
CA GLY A 501 -12.41 33.84 -6.88
C GLY A 501 -10.99 34.11 -7.38
N THR A 502 -10.05 33.21 -7.07
CA THR A 502 -8.72 33.13 -7.67
C THR A 502 -8.46 31.66 -8.01
N ALA A 503 -7.79 31.37 -9.11
CA ALA A 503 -7.38 30.03 -9.48
C ALA A 503 -5.95 30.07 -9.99
N GLU A 504 -5.29 28.92 -9.99
CA GLU A 504 -3.96 28.81 -10.56
C GLU A 504 -3.92 29.25 -12.04
N PRO A 505 -2.83 29.88 -12.49
CA PRO A 505 -2.66 30.18 -13.89
C PRO A 505 -2.60 28.89 -14.72
N TYR A 506 -3.44 28.81 -15.75
CA TYR A 506 -3.38 27.75 -16.74
C TYR A 506 -3.43 28.30 -18.16
N ARG A 507 -2.96 27.49 -19.10
CA ARG A 507 -3.00 27.76 -20.53
C ARG A 507 -4.11 26.92 -21.14
N ASP A 508 -5.18 27.60 -21.57
CA ASP A 508 -6.35 27.01 -22.25
C ASP A 508 -6.00 26.59 -23.69
N PHE A 509 -5.00 25.72 -23.80
CA PHE A 509 -4.37 25.21 -25.02
C PHE A 509 -4.71 23.73 -25.25
N GLY A 510 -5.65 23.18 -24.50
CA GLY A 510 -5.99 21.77 -24.56
C GLY A 510 -4.91 20.85 -23.97
N LEU A 511 -5.19 19.55 -23.99
CA LEU A 511 -4.34 18.53 -23.38
C LEU A 511 -2.99 18.36 -24.08
N ASP A 512 -2.87 18.76 -25.34
CA ASP A 512 -1.58 18.76 -26.04
C ASP A 512 -0.66 19.95 -25.69
N GLY A 513 -1.22 20.95 -25.00
CA GLY A 513 -0.50 22.14 -24.52
C GLY A 513 -0.07 23.14 -25.59
N VAL A 514 -0.54 23.00 -26.84
CA VAL A 514 -0.16 23.85 -27.97
C VAL A 514 -1.36 24.66 -28.47
N ASP A 515 -1.23 25.99 -28.48
CA ASP A 515 -2.31 26.89 -28.93
C ASP A 515 -2.68 26.67 -30.41
N ALA A 516 -4.00 26.68 -30.68
CA ALA A 516 -4.64 26.58 -31.98
C ALA A 516 -4.48 25.22 -32.71
N THR A 517 -4.46 24.10 -32.00
CA THR A 517 -4.37 22.76 -32.61
C THR A 517 -5.76 22.19 -32.96
N PRO A 518 -5.85 21.31 -33.98
CA PRO A 518 -7.13 20.71 -34.33
C PRO A 518 -7.68 19.80 -33.21
N GLN A 519 -8.88 20.13 -32.73
CA GLN A 519 -9.61 19.32 -31.75
C GLN A 519 -10.07 17.97 -32.34
N PHE A 520 -10.42 17.00 -31.49
CA PHE A 520 -11.00 15.72 -31.94
C PHE A 520 -12.22 15.89 -32.87
N ALA A 521 -13.09 16.86 -32.57
CA ALA A 521 -14.29 17.14 -33.38
C ALA A 521 -13.96 17.59 -34.82
N ASP A 522 -12.78 18.15 -35.04
CA ASP A 522 -12.27 18.62 -36.33
C ASP A 522 -11.28 17.64 -36.98
N GLY A 523 -11.16 16.43 -36.43
CA GLY A 523 -10.31 15.35 -36.95
C GLY A 523 -8.85 15.44 -36.53
N GLY A 524 -8.53 16.22 -35.49
CA GLY A 524 -7.25 16.19 -34.78
C GLY A 524 -7.28 15.31 -33.53
N PHE A 525 -6.44 15.63 -32.55
CA PHE A 525 -6.19 14.80 -31.36
C PHE A 525 -6.19 15.58 -30.04
N ASP A 526 -6.55 16.85 -30.09
CA ASP A 526 -6.59 17.68 -28.90
C ASP A 526 -8.00 17.75 -28.28
N PHE A 527 -8.04 18.07 -27.00
CA PHE A 527 -9.24 18.17 -26.17
C PHE A 527 -9.11 19.36 -25.21
N GLY A 528 -10.16 20.17 -25.13
CA GLY A 528 -10.32 21.19 -24.09
C GLY A 528 -10.00 22.61 -24.55
N GLU A 529 -9.31 22.79 -25.67
CA GLU A 529 -8.80 24.11 -26.08
C GLU A 529 -9.88 25.20 -26.21
N ARG A 530 -9.57 26.38 -25.66
CA ARG A 530 -10.35 27.63 -25.71
C ARG A 530 -11.77 27.48 -25.19
N ASN A 531 -12.00 26.60 -24.23
CA ASN A 531 -13.31 26.41 -23.64
C ASN A 531 -13.55 27.30 -22.40
N GLY A 532 -12.52 28.01 -21.93
CA GLY A 532 -12.58 28.94 -20.79
C GLY A 532 -12.60 28.27 -19.42
N GLN A 533 -12.19 27.00 -19.31
CA GLN A 533 -12.00 26.27 -18.06
C GLN A 533 -10.73 25.42 -18.14
N PHE A 534 -10.17 25.04 -16.99
CA PHE A 534 -9.06 24.10 -16.95
C PHE A 534 -9.56 22.67 -17.17
N ASP A 535 -8.92 21.92 -18.06
CA ASP A 535 -9.25 20.52 -18.30
C ASP A 535 -8.14 19.54 -17.90
N TYR A 536 -8.57 18.48 -17.22
CA TYR A 536 -7.80 17.24 -17.13
C TYR A 536 -8.16 16.32 -18.30
N ASN A 537 -7.25 15.39 -18.64
CA ASN A 537 -7.67 14.17 -19.31
C ASN A 537 -8.84 13.56 -18.51
N PRO A 538 -10.01 13.28 -19.14
CA PRO A 538 -11.18 12.77 -18.43
C PRO A 538 -10.94 11.50 -17.59
N ASN A 539 -9.95 10.68 -17.94
CA ASN A 539 -9.56 9.50 -17.16
C ASN A 539 -8.69 9.86 -15.94
N VAL A 540 -7.88 10.92 -16.05
CA VAL A 540 -7.15 11.51 -14.92
C VAL A 540 -8.11 12.11 -13.89
N SER A 541 -9.19 12.78 -14.32
CA SER A 541 -10.22 13.26 -13.39
C SER A 541 -10.81 12.11 -12.55
N LYS A 542 -11.19 11.00 -13.20
CA LYS A 542 -11.70 9.80 -12.50
C LYS A 542 -10.67 9.22 -11.54
N TYR A 543 -9.39 9.21 -11.93
CA TYR A 543 -8.30 8.74 -11.08
C TYR A 543 -8.19 9.58 -9.80
N LEU A 544 -8.18 10.91 -9.93
CA LEU A 544 -8.10 11.84 -8.80
C LEU A 544 -9.35 11.82 -7.90
N GLU A 545 -10.54 11.62 -8.47
CA GLU A 545 -11.80 11.46 -7.71
C GLU A 545 -11.78 10.26 -6.74
N ARG A 546 -10.93 9.25 -7.01
CA ARG A 546 -10.76 8.08 -6.14
C ARG A 546 -9.70 8.29 -5.05
N ASN A 547 -9.16 9.50 -4.87
CA ASN A 547 -8.18 9.77 -3.83
C ASN A 547 -8.78 9.68 -2.41
N PRO A 548 -8.26 8.79 -1.54
CA PRO A 548 -8.82 8.60 -0.21
C PRO A 548 -8.63 9.83 0.68
N GLY A 549 -7.54 10.59 0.53
CA GLY A 549 -7.35 11.87 1.21
C GLY A 549 -8.40 12.92 0.81
N PHE A 550 -8.73 13.02 -0.47
CA PHE A 550 -9.71 13.96 -1.01
C PHE A 550 -11.13 13.56 -0.56
N LEU A 551 -11.46 12.27 -0.67
CA LEU A 551 -12.71 11.72 -0.17
C LEU A 551 -12.85 11.98 1.33
N TYR A 552 -11.81 11.73 2.12
CA TYR A 552 -11.82 11.97 3.57
C TYR A 552 -12.04 13.44 3.91
N ARG A 553 -11.37 14.38 3.22
CA ARG A 553 -11.55 15.83 3.42
C ARG A 553 -13.00 16.27 3.18
N ASN A 554 -13.67 15.64 2.21
CA ASN A 554 -15.05 15.93 1.83
C ASN A 554 -16.10 15.23 2.73
N LEU A 555 -15.69 14.31 3.61
CA LEU A 555 -16.61 13.69 4.57
C LEU A 555 -17.12 14.71 5.59
N PRO A 556 -18.38 14.57 6.04
CA PRO A 556 -18.89 15.43 7.10
C PRO A 556 -18.15 15.16 8.42
N PRO A 557 -18.06 16.14 9.34
CA PRO A 557 -17.26 16.02 10.57
C PRO A 557 -17.57 14.78 11.41
N GLU A 558 -18.84 14.35 11.49
CA GLU A 558 -19.25 13.15 12.22
C GLU A 558 -18.71 11.85 11.61
N ALA A 559 -18.58 11.78 10.28
CA ALA A 559 -18.01 10.62 9.59
C ALA A 559 -16.50 10.55 9.82
N ARG A 560 -15.79 11.68 9.68
CA ARG A 560 -14.36 11.80 9.99
C ARG A 560 -14.05 11.46 11.45
N ALA A 561 -14.91 11.91 12.37
CA ALA A 561 -14.78 11.61 13.79
C ALA A 561 -14.96 10.12 14.12
N ARG A 562 -15.55 9.29 13.23
CA ARG A 562 -15.70 7.84 13.43
C ARG A 562 -14.65 7.01 12.72
N LEU A 563 -14.22 7.42 11.52
CA LEU A 563 -13.32 6.65 10.68
C LEU A 563 -11.86 6.76 11.15
N ARG A 564 -11.08 5.70 11.03
CA ARG A 564 -9.72 5.60 11.59
C ARG A 564 -8.80 4.87 10.61
N PHE A 565 -7.56 5.35 10.46
CA PHE A 565 -6.60 4.81 9.50
C PHE A 565 -5.37 4.19 10.18
N TRP A 566 -4.85 3.11 9.62
CA TRP A 566 -3.51 2.59 9.88
C TRP A 566 -2.81 2.41 8.54
N THR A 567 -1.80 3.23 8.26
CA THR A 567 -1.03 3.14 7.02
C THR A 567 0.43 2.81 7.29
N ASP A 568 1.08 2.11 6.36
CA ASP A 568 2.51 1.84 6.44
C ASP A 568 3.24 1.97 5.09
N GLY A 569 4.57 2.10 5.15
CA GLY A 569 5.42 2.06 3.96
C GLY A 569 6.91 1.86 4.30
N GLY A 570 7.62 1.15 3.42
CA GLY A 570 9.05 0.90 3.56
C GLY A 570 9.91 2.06 3.05
N LEU A 571 11.00 2.39 3.75
CA LEU A 571 11.93 3.46 3.35
C LEU A 571 12.70 3.19 2.05
N ARG A 572 12.67 1.95 1.55
CA ARG A 572 13.33 1.50 0.33
C ARG A 572 12.35 0.82 -0.63
N ASP A 573 11.06 1.09 -0.44
CA ASP A 573 9.99 0.58 -1.28
C ASP A 573 10.14 1.08 -2.71
N LEU A 574 10.23 0.17 -3.69
CA LEU A 574 10.51 0.52 -5.08
C LEU A 574 9.47 1.43 -5.75
N PHE A 575 8.27 1.54 -5.19
CA PHE A 575 7.18 2.42 -5.66
C PHE A 575 7.05 3.70 -4.83
N ASN A 576 7.95 3.94 -3.87
CA ASN A 576 7.88 5.04 -2.91
C ASN A 576 6.59 5.05 -2.05
N PHE A 577 6.02 3.89 -1.70
CA PHE A 577 4.77 3.87 -0.92
C PHE A 577 4.88 4.46 0.50
N ALA A 578 6.09 4.60 1.07
CA ALA A 578 6.27 5.40 2.28
C ALA A 578 6.01 6.89 2.05
N ILE A 579 6.36 7.42 0.88
CA ILE A 579 6.12 8.82 0.54
C ILE A 579 4.64 9.02 0.23
N ASP A 580 4.06 8.14 -0.57
CA ASP A 580 2.64 8.13 -0.90
C ASP A 580 1.75 8.06 0.37
N GLY A 581 2.06 7.16 1.31
CA GLY A 581 1.39 7.09 2.61
C GLY A 581 1.60 8.33 3.49
N ALA A 582 2.69 9.06 3.29
CA ALA A 582 2.93 10.34 3.96
C ALA A 582 2.00 11.44 3.43
N HIS A 583 1.72 11.49 2.13
CA HIS A 583 0.75 12.42 1.54
C HIS A 583 -0.68 12.15 2.05
N LEU A 584 -1.12 10.88 2.12
CA LEU A 584 -2.39 10.53 2.79
C LEU A 584 -2.40 11.01 4.25
N THR A 585 -1.30 10.82 4.97
CA THR A 585 -1.14 11.31 6.35
C THR A 585 -1.32 12.82 6.44
N GLY A 586 -0.76 13.57 5.49
CA GLY A 586 -0.98 15.01 5.35
C GLY A 586 -2.45 15.35 5.18
N HIS A 587 -3.16 14.67 4.26
CA HIS A 587 -4.60 14.89 4.06
C HIS A 587 -5.44 14.62 5.32
N LEU A 588 -5.17 13.54 6.05
CA LEU A 588 -5.85 13.22 7.30
C LEU A 588 -5.59 14.30 8.37
N GLN A 589 -4.33 14.72 8.52
CA GLN A 589 -3.93 15.74 9.50
C GLN A 589 -4.51 17.12 9.16
N GLY A 590 -4.44 17.54 7.88
CA GLY A 590 -5.02 18.79 7.38
C GLY A 590 -6.55 18.84 7.51
N ALA A 591 -7.21 17.67 7.53
CA ALA A 591 -8.64 17.55 7.82
C ALA A 591 -8.99 17.63 9.33
N GLY A 592 -8.01 17.74 10.21
CA GLY A 592 -8.18 17.87 11.66
C GLY A 592 -8.06 16.56 12.46
N ASP A 593 -7.71 15.44 11.82
CA ASP A 593 -7.47 14.17 12.53
C ASP A 593 -6.21 14.26 13.43
N ASN A 594 -6.07 13.34 14.40
CA ASN A 594 -4.87 13.22 15.25
C ASN A 594 -3.97 12.09 14.78
N VAL A 595 -3.17 12.37 13.75
CA VAL A 595 -2.28 11.37 13.19
C VAL A 595 -1.00 11.28 14.01
N ARG A 596 -0.60 10.05 14.34
CA ARG A 596 0.72 9.77 14.93
C ARG A 596 1.56 9.02 13.91
N VAL A 597 2.82 9.45 13.77
CA VAL A 597 3.80 8.82 12.89
C VAL A 597 4.79 8.04 13.73
N TYR A 598 5.09 6.81 13.34
CA TYR A 598 6.05 5.94 13.98
C TYR A 598 7.13 5.55 12.97
N ASN A 599 8.39 5.86 13.27
CA ASN A 599 9.47 5.69 12.30
C ASN A 599 10.07 4.27 12.28
N ASP A 600 9.61 3.38 13.17
CA ASP A 600 9.95 1.97 13.21
C ASP A 600 8.90 1.18 14.03
N PHE A 601 8.80 -0.14 13.87
CA PHE A 601 7.88 -0.96 14.70
C PHE A 601 8.18 -0.92 16.20
N PRO A 602 9.45 -0.97 16.66
CA PRO A 602 9.77 -0.82 18.08
C PRO A 602 9.24 0.47 18.73
N SER A 603 9.12 1.56 17.98
CA SER A 603 8.65 2.87 18.45
C SER A 603 7.17 2.83 18.88
N LEU A 604 6.39 1.87 18.36
CA LEU A 604 5.02 1.60 18.82
C LEU A 604 4.97 1.24 20.31
N LEU A 605 6.00 0.56 20.84
CA LEU A 605 6.03 0.01 22.19
C LEU A 605 7.17 0.57 23.08
N ARG A 606 7.95 1.53 22.57
CA ARG A 606 9.18 2.05 23.21
C ARG A 606 8.96 2.57 24.64
N ASP A 607 7.78 3.13 24.92
CA ASP A 607 7.45 3.71 26.23
C ASP A 607 7.06 2.69 27.29
N ARG A 608 6.91 1.44 26.90
CA ARG A 608 6.18 0.45 27.69
C ARG A 608 7.04 -0.76 28.07
N GLY A 609 8.35 -0.60 27.99
CA GLY A 609 9.33 -1.57 28.46
C GLY A 609 9.46 -2.84 27.62
N ALA A 610 8.83 -2.88 26.44
CA ALA A 610 8.97 -3.99 25.51
C ALA A 610 10.30 -3.87 24.75
N GLY A 611 11.08 -4.95 24.71
CA GLY A 611 12.31 -5.02 23.91
C GLY A 611 12.05 -4.85 22.41
N ALA A 612 13.13 -4.69 21.64
CA ALA A 612 13.15 -4.37 20.20
C ALA A 612 12.43 -5.34 19.24
N PHE A 613 11.78 -6.38 19.76
CA PHE A 613 11.15 -7.45 18.99
C PHE A 613 9.69 -7.66 19.41
N PRO A 614 8.71 -7.10 18.68
CA PRO A 614 7.31 -7.19 19.04
C PRO A 614 6.64 -8.57 18.76
N PHE A 615 7.37 -9.67 18.67
CA PHE A 615 6.84 -10.96 18.20
C PHE A 615 5.80 -11.66 19.07
N PHE A 616 5.71 -11.39 20.38
CA PHE A 616 4.78 -12.11 21.26
C PHE A 616 3.87 -11.18 22.04
N PRO A 617 2.54 -11.22 21.81
CA PRO A 617 1.60 -10.45 22.61
C PRO A 617 1.60 -10.93 24.06
N ASP A 618 1.69 -9.97 24.98
CA ASP A 618 1.45 -10.15 26.41
C ASP A 618 0.25 -9.25 26.80
N ALA A 619 -0.46 -9.60 27.86
CA ALA A 619 -1.58 -8.83 28.42
C ALA A 619 -1.23 -7.35 28.70
N THR A 620 0.05 -7.02 28.86
CA THR A 620 0.59 -5.65 28.96
C THR A 620 0.41 -4.81 27.68
N ARG A 621 0.13 -5.42 26.52
CA ARG A 621 -0.08 -4.72 25.24
C ARG A 621 -1.49 -4.18 25.03
N LYS A 622 -2.49 -4.71 25.74
CA LYS A 622 -3.89 -4.29 25.59
C LYS A 622 -4.06 -2.78 25.79
N ASP A 623 -3.44 -2.28 26.85
CA ASP A 623 -3.45 -0.86 27.21
C ASP A 623 -2.50 -0.02 26.32
N ALA A 624 -1.51 -0.65 25.68
CA ALA A 624 -0.55 -0.02 24.78
C ALA A 624 -1.22 0.47 23.51
N PHE A 625 -1.85 -0.45 22.80
CA PHE A 625 -2.50 -0.13 21.54
C PHE A 625 -3.70 0.79 21.76
N GLY A 626 -4.51 0.60 22.80
CA GLY A 626 -5.71 1.44 23.06
C GLY A 626 -5.43 2.93 23.29
N GLN A 627 -4.19 3.30 23.65
CA GLN A 627 -3.77 4.68 23.92
C GLN A 627 -3.02 5.34 22.75
N MET A 628 -2.82 4.62 21.64
CA MET A 628 -2.28 5.19 20.41
C MET A 628 -3.28 6.16 19.77
N GLY A 629 -2.78 6.98 18.83
CA GLY A 629 -3.58 7.94 18.07
C GLY A 629 -4.81 7.34 17.38
N ASN A 630 -5.68 8.23 16.91
CA ASN A 630 -6.87 7.86 16.15
C ASN A 630 -6.48 7.30 14.78
N SER A 631 -5.54 7.93 14.11
CA SER A 631 -4.95 7.41 12.87
C SER A 631 -3.45 7.34 13.00
N LEU A 632 -2.85 6.36 12.34
CA LEU A 632 -1.44 6.01 12.49
C LEU A 632 -0.79 5.87 11.12
N PHE A 633 0.46 6.34 11.03
CA PHE A 633 1.34 6.08 9.91
C PHE A 633 2.66 5.49 10.42
N ILE A 634 3.11 4.43 9.78
CA ILE A 634 4.35 3.73 10.15
C ILE A 634 5.29 3.70 8.97
N THR A 635 6.49 4.24 9.12
CA THR A 635 7.59 3.92 8.22
C THR A 635 8.40 2.78 8.80
N TYR A 636 8.91 1.88 7.95
CA TYR A 636 9.81 0.81 8.40
C TYR A 636 11.04 0.69 7.51
N GLY A 637 12.09 0.13 8.08
CA GLY A 637 13.45 0.16 7.53
C GLY A 637 14.34 1.02 8.42
N ASN A 638 15.58 0.59 8.61
CA ASN A 638 16.60 1.37 9.28
C ASN A 638 17.26 2.33 8.27
N PRO A 639 17.17 3.66 8.49
CA PRO A 639 17.88 4.65 7.68
C PRO A 639 19.38 4.40 7.52
N ASP A 640 20.00 3.83 8.55
CA ASP A 640 21.44 3.56 8.63
C ASP A 640 21.78 2.08 8.34
N ALA A 641 20.85 1.32 7.72
CA ALA A 641 21.08 -0.09 7.40
C ALA A 641 22.33 -0.29 6.54
N ASP A 642 23.11 -1.32 6.85
CA ASP A 642 24.23 -1.72 6.01
C ASP A 642 23.76 -2.49 4.76
N ALA A 643 24.67 -2.78 3.85
CA ALA A 643 24.34 -3.48 2.61
C ALA A 643 23.78 -4.89 2.82
N ILE A 644 24.11 -5.56 3.93
CA ILE A 644 23.61 -6.90 4.24
C ILE A 644 22.15 -6.78 4.68
N ASP A 645 21.86 -5.89 5.62
CA ASP A 645 20.49 -5.65 6.08
C ASP A 645 19.57 -5.22 4.92
N ILE A 646 20.07 -4.36 4.03
CA ILE A 646 19.37 -3.96 2.81
C ILE A 646 19.12 -5.19 1.92
N SER A 647 20.13 -6.04 1.67
CA SER A 647 19.97 -7.24 0.84
C SER A 647 18.96 -8.25 1.41
N LEU A 648 18.79 -8.28 2.74
CA LEU A 648 17.80 -9.10 3.43
C LEU A 648 16.38 -8.49 3.41
N GLY A 649 16.23 -7.30 2.84
CA GLY A 649 14.96 -6.63 2.65
C GLY A 649 14.64 -5.50 3.62
N ASP A 650 15.63 -4.93 4.33
CA ASP A 650 15.34 -3.85 5.28
C ASP A 650 14.72 -2.61 4.62
N GLY A 651 13.46 -2.34 4.97
CA GLY A 651 12.71 -1.20 4.43
C GLY A 651 12.19 -1.42 3.00
N ALA A 652 12.35 -2.61 2.43
CA ALA A 652 11.85 -2.95 1.10
C ALA A 652 10.30 -3.03 1.04
N HIS A 653 9.76 -3.28 -0.16
CA HIS A 653 8.31 -3.30 -0.41
C HIS A 653 7.52 -4.27 0.49
N VAL A 654 8.03 -5.49 0.71
CA VAL A 654 7.51 -6.40 1.75
C VAL A 654 8.22 -6.15 3.08
N GLY A 655 9.53 -5.92 3.02
CA GLY A 655 10.41 -5.79 4.18
C GLY A 655 11.05 -7.14 4.57
N THR A 656 11.92 -7.10 5.58
CA THR A 656 12.45 -8.32 6.22
C THR A 656 11.32 -9.15 6.84
N VAL A 657 11.59 -10.43 7.14
CA VAL A 657 10.61 -11.32 7.81
C VAL A 657 10.03 -10.69 9.09
N PRO A 658 10.83 -10.08 10.00
CA PRO A 658 10.29 -9.32 11.13
C PRO A 658 9.38 -8.16 10.75
N GLN A 659 9.76 -7.37 9.74
CA GLN A 659 8.94 -6.24 9.28
C GLN A 659 7.60 -6.74 8.76
N ALA A 660 7.58 -7.72 7.85
CA ALA A 660 6.34 -8.29 7.31
C ALA A 660 5.39 -8.82 8.40
N LEU A 661 5.93 -9.51 9.42
CA LEU A 661 5.12 -9.99 10.55
C LEU A 661 4.56 -8.84 11.39
N ASN A 662 5.35 -7.79 11.64
CA ASN A 662 4.91 -6.65 12.45
C ASN A 662 3.88 -5.78 11.72
N ARG A 663 4.03 -5.61 10.40
CA ARG A 663 3.04 -4.95 9.54
C ARG A 663 1.67 -5.59 9.74
N PHE A 664 1.62 -6.93 9.64
CA PHE A 664 0.39 -7.68 9.78
C PHE A 664 -0.12 -7.73 11.24
N MET A 665 0.69 -8.17 12.19
CA MET A 665 0.23 -8.34 13.58
C MET A 665 -0.11 -7.01 14.27
N GLY A 666 0.62 -5.93 13.96
CA GLY A 666 0.45 -4.64 14.60
C GLY A 666 -0.93 -4.02 14.39
N PHE A 667 -1.48 -4.12 13.17
CA PHE A 667 -2.81 -3.59 12.91
C PHE A 667 -3.91 -4.46 13.54
N PHE A 668 -3.74 -5.79 13.57
CA PHE A 668 -4.68 -6.68 14.27
C PHE A 668 -4.73 -6.35 15.77
N ASP A 669 -3.56 -6.21 16.40
CA ASP A 669 -3.45 -5.71 17.77
C ASP A 669 -4.20 -4.37 17.92
N TRP A 670 -4.00 -3.44 16.99
CA TRP A 670 -4.62 -2.11 17.05
C TRP A 670 -6.16 -2.13 16.93
N ILE A 671 -6.71 -2.89 15.99
CA ILE A 671 -8.17 -3.03 15.76
C ILE A 671 -8.83 -3.76 16.93
N HIS A 672 -8.31 -4.94 17.29
CA HIS A 672 -8.94 -5.80 18.30
C HIS A 672 -8.92 -5.18 19.69
N ASN A 673 -8.06 -4.19 19.96
CA ASN A 673 -8.08 -3.45 21.22
C ASN A 673 -9.08 -2.29 21.25
N ARG A 674 -9.75 -1.97 20.14
CA ARG A 674 -10.66 -0.81 20.01
C ARG A 674 -12.11 -1.16 19.75
N TRP A 675 -12.42 -2.33 19.19
CA TRP A 675 -13.81 -2.76 19.09
C TRP A 675 -14.41 -3.06 20.48
N PRO A 676 -15.58 -2.50 20.82
CA PRO A 676 -16.21 -2.76 22.11
C PRO A 676 -16.92 -4.12 22.15
N GLY A 677 -16.97 -4.72 23.34
CA GLY A 677 -17.79 -5.91 23.61
C GLY A 677 -17.34 -7.16 22.85
N GLY A 678 -16.04 -7.44 22.85
CA GLY A 678 -15.45 -8.58 22.17
C GLY A 678 -15.42 -9.89 22.96
N ASP A 679 -15.47 -11.02 22.24
CA ASP A 679 -15.19 -12.35 22.79
C ASP A 679 -13.68 -12.65 22.75
N TYR A 680 -13.05 -12.67 23.93
CA TYR A 680 -11.65 -13.05 24.14
C TYR A 680 -11.54 -14.39 24.90
N THR A 681 -12.63 -15.15 24.99
CA THR A 681 -12.66 -16.36 25.81
C THR A 681 -11.67 -17.37 25.23
N PRO A 682 -10.62 -17.76 25.99
CA PRO A 682 -9.61 -18.67 25.47
C PRO A 682 -10.19 -20.05 25.16
N VAL A 683 -9.64 -20.69 24.14
CA VAL A 683 -9.94 -22.09 23.78
C VAL A 683 -8.79 -22.96 24.26
N TYR A 684 -9.08 -23.92 25.13
CA TYR A 684 -8.07 -24.82 25.69
C TYR A 684 -8.08 -26.16 24.95
N GLY A 685 -6.92 -26.59 24.46
CA GLY A 685 -6.75 -27.85 23.73
C GLY A 685 -6.69 -27.68 22.21
N ALA A 686 -6.74 -28.79 21.47
CA ALA A 686 -6.83 -28.74 20.01
C ALA A 686 -8.18 -28.13 19.62
N PHE A 687 -8.15 -27.17 18.70
CA PHE A 687 -9.33 -26.59 18.10
C PHE A 687 -9.29 -26.82 16.59
N GLU A 688 -10.46 -27.04 16.00
CA GLU A 688 -10.58 -27.12 14.56
C GLU A 688 -10.48 -25.73 13.95
N ARG A 689 -9.73 -25.65 12.85
CA ARG A 689 -9.62 -24.44 12.05
C ARG A 689 -10.57 -24.56 10.87
N GLU A 690 -11.49 -23.61 10.77
CA GLU A 690 -12.47 -23.56 9.70
C GLU A 690 -12.06 -22.50 8.67
N ASP A 691 -11.05 -22.84 7.85
CA ASP A 691 -10.63 -22.05 6.70
C ASP A 691 -11.25 -22.66 5.44
N LYS A 692 -11.92 -21.84 4.63
CA LYS A 692 -12.63 -22.29 3.42
C LYS A 692 -12.39 -21.32 2.27
N VAL A 693 -12.40 -21.83 1.05
CA VAL A 693 -12.59 -21.02 -0.16
C VAL A 693 -13.99 -21.30 -0.65
N VAL A 694 -14.78 -20.24 -0.82
CA VAL A 694 -16.21 -20.34 -1.12
C VAL A 694 -16.58 -19.31 -2.18
N PHE A 695 -17.83 -19.38 -2.62
CA PHE A 695 -18.32 -18.60 -3.73
C PHE A 695 -19.72 -18.05 -3.44
N PHE A 696 -20.03 -16.88 -3.99
CA PHE A 696 -21.38 -16.36 -4.03
C PHE A 696 -21.67 -15.72 -5.40
N ASP A 697 -22.95 -15.60 -5.76
CA ASP A 697 -23.35 -14.91 -6.98
C ASP A 697 -23.45 -13.41 -6.72
N SER A 698 -22.66 -12.60 -7.42
CA SER A 698 -22.76 -11.14 -7.35
C SER A 698 -23.63 -10.62 -8.49
N ALA A 699 -24.65 -9.83 -8.14
CA ALA A 699 -25.52 -9.19 -9.11
C ALA A 699 -24.78 -8.09 -9.89
N HIS A 700 -23.88 -7.36 -9.22
CA HIS A 700 -23.07 -6.30 -9.82
C HIS A 700 -21.95 -6.84 -10.71
N PHE A 701 -21.29 -7.91 -10.27
CA PHE A 701 -20.25 -8.58 -11.06
C PHE A 701 -20.84 -9.43 -12.20
N GLY A 702 -22.11 -9.82 -12.08
CA GLY A 702 -22.84 -10.63 -13.07
C GLY A 702 -22.35 -12.08 -13.20
N LYS A 703 -21.50 -12.52 -12.25
CA LYS A 703 -20.79 -13.80 -12.26
C LYS A 703 -20.61 -14.31 -10.81
N ARG A 704 -20.14 -15.56 -10.68
CA ARG A 704 -19.82 -16.17 -9.40
C ARG A 704 -18.50 -15.59 -8.87
N PHE A 705 -18.56 -14.92 -7.72
CA PHE A 705 -17.43 -14.27 -7.06
C PHE A 705 -16.82 -15.18 -5.99
N ARG A 706 -15.50 -15.36 -6.05
CA ARG A 706 -14.74 -16.24 -5.14
C ARG A 706 -14.23 -15.46 -3.93
N TYR A 707 -14.16 -16.08 -2.76
CA TYR A 707 -13.47 -15.51 -1.61
C TYR A 707 -12.98 -16.58 -0.63
N GLY A 708 -11.87 -16.29 0.04
CA GLY A 708 -11.39 -17.06 1.19
C GLY A 708 -12.06 -16.56 2.48
N ILE A 709 -12.36 -17.45 3.41
CA ILE A 709 -12.89 -17.11 4.73
C ILE A 709 -12.24 -17.96 5.81
N SER A 710 -11.86 -17.32 6.90
CA SER A 710 -11.38 -17.95 8.12
C SER A 710 -12.34 -17.62 9.26
N LEU A 711 -12.96 -18.66 9.82
CA LEU A 711 -13.89 -18.54 10.94
C LEU A 711 -13.15 -18.65 12.28
N PRO A 712 -13.60 -17.92 13.31
CA PRO A 712 -12.87 -17.88 14.58
C PRO A 712 -12.89 -19.24 15.30
N PRO A 713 -11.88 -19.52 16.16
CA PRO A 713 -11.83 -20.74 16.95
C PRO A 713 -13.11 -20.95 17.77
N GLY A 714 -13.69 -22.15 17.66
CA GLY A 714 -14.94 -22.52 18.33
C GLY A 714 -16.20 -22.01 17.63
N TYR A 715 -16.12 -21.56 16.36
CA TYR A 715 -17.30 -21.15 15.60
C TYR A 715 -18.32 -22.30 15.49
N GLY A 716 -17.96 -23.47 14.98
CA GLY A 716 -18.87 -24.62 14.84
C GLY A 716 -19.38 -25.25 16.15
N VAL A 717 -18.91 -24.80 17.31
CA VAL A 717 -19.26 -25.39 18.62
C VAL A 717 -20.69 -24.97 19.04
N PRO A 718 -21.61 -25.92 19.36
CA PRO A 718 -23.01 -25.61 19.66
C PRO A 718 -23.23 -24.57 20.76
N GLU A 719 -22.37 -24.55 21.79
CA GLU A 719 -22.39 -23.59 22.89
C GLU A 719 -22.23 -22.15 22.41
N ASN A 720 -21.52 -21.95 21.30
CA ASN A 720 -21.28 -20.64 20.73
C ASN A 720 -22.33 -20.24 19.70
N ALA A 721 -23.35 -21.04 19.39
CA ALA A 721 -24.29 -20.80 18.29
C ALA A 721 -24.97 -19.42 18.31
N GLY A 722 -25.13 -18.80 19.49
CA GLY A 722 -25.70 -17.45 19.66
C GLY A 722 -24.70 -16.29 19.57
N VAL A 723 -23.39 -16.57 19.48
CA VAL A 723 -22.31 -15.57 19.43
C VAL A 723 -22.16 -15.03 18.01
N ARG A 724 -21.94 -13.71 17.91
CA ARG A 724 -21.70 -12.97 16.66
C ARG A 724 -20.35 -12.27 16.69
N TYR A 725 -19.69 -12.18 15.54
CA TYR A 725 -18.29 -11.80 15.43
C TYR A 725 -18.09 -10.58 14.50
N PRO A 726 -17.15 -9.68 14.80
CA PRO A 726 -16.72 -8.65 13.86
C PRO A 726 -16.08 -9.27 12.62
N VAL A 727 -16.01 -8.51 11.54
CA VAL A 727 -15.51 -8.97 10.23
C VAL A 727 -14.32 -8.12 9.80
N LEU A 728 -13.23 -8.76 9.40
CA LEU A 728 -12.08 -8.10 8.79
C LEU A 728 -11.94 -8.57 7.33
N LEU A 729 -11.98 -7.64 6.40
CA LEU A 729 -11.66 -7.89 5.01
C LEU A 729 -10.18 -7.61 4.78
N VAL A 730 -9.47 -8.53 4.12
CA VAL A 730 -8.05 -8.40 3.79
C VAL A 730 -7.88 -8.62 2.29
N LEU A 731 -7.62 -7.53 1.56
CA LEU A 731 -7.34 -7.51 0.13
C LEU A 731 -5.87 -7.88 -0.11
N HIS A 732 -5.62 -8.89 -0.94
CA HIS A 732 -4.27 -9.38 -1.22
C HIS A 732 -3.43 -8.44 -2.11
N GLY A 733 -2.14 -8.75 -2.27
CA GLY A 733 -1.26 -7.99 -3.16
C GLY A 733 -1.40 -8.42 -4.62
N TYR A 734 -0.74 -7.66 -5.50
CA TYR A 734 -0.63 -7.99 -6.92
C TYR A 734 0.00 -9.38 -7.13
N GLY A 735 -0.57 -10.17 -8.03
CA GLY A 735 -0.17 -11.54 -8.33
C GLY A 735 -0.59 -12.61 -7.30
N GLN A 736 -1.38 -12.27 -6.27
CA GLN A 736 -1.84 -13.20 -5.24
C GLN A 736 -3.33 -13.54 -5.40
N GLY A 737 -3.79 -14.66 -4.84
CA GLY A 737 -5.22 -15.00 -4.77
C GLY A 737 -5.73 -15.18 -3.33
N PRO A 738 -7.05 -15.36 -3.14
CA PRO A 738 -7.67 -15.61 -1.83
C PRO A 738 -7.17 -16.89 -1.15
N GLU A 739 -6.57 -17.82 -1.89
CA GLU A 739 -5.92 -19.04 -1.39
C GLU A 739 -4.52 -18.81 -0.77
N ASP A 740 -3.89 -17.66 -1.01
CA ASP A 740 -2.49 -17.42 -0.61
C ASP A 740 -2.35 -16.81 0.78
N LEU A 741 -3.36 -16.07 1.25
CA LEU A 741 -3.40 -15.45 2.58
C LEU A 741 -3.91 -16.35 3.72
N PRO A 742 -4.74 -17.38 3.53
CA PRO A 742 -5.21 -18.28 4.61
C PRO A 742 -4.10 -19.05 5.35
N VAL A 743 -2.87 -19.10 4.83
CA VAL A 743 -1.70 -19.58 5.62
C VAL A 743 -1.48 -18.72 6.87
N THR A 744 -1.86 -17.44 6.84
CA THR A 744 -1.91 -16.59 8.03
C THR A 744 -3.02 -16.98 9.00
N GLY A 745 -4.08 -17.65 8.53
CA GLY A 745 -5.23 -18.10 9.32
C GLY A 745 -4.83 -18.95 10.54
N ALA A 746 -3.78 -19.77 10.45
CA ALA A 746 -3.27 -20.52 11.60
C ALA A 746 -2.66 -19.60 12.69
N LEU A 747 -1.91 -18.57 12.29
CA LEU A 747 -1.38 -17.58 13.21
C LEU A 747 -2.52 -16.76 13.84
N LEU A 748 -3.47 -16.32 13.02
CA LEU A 748 -4.64 -15.55 13.45
C LEU A 748 -5.49 -16.33 14.45
N ALA A 749 -5.82 -17.58 14.11
CA ALA A 749 -6.61 -18.47 14.94
C ALA A 749 -5.91 -18.76 16.27
N SER A 750 -4.58 -18.90 16.28
CA SER A 750 -3.81 -19.09 17.52
C SER A 750 -3.94 -17.88 18.47
N GLN A 751 -3.83 -16.65 17.96
CA GLN A 751 -3.97 -15.44 18.77
C GLN A 751 -5.40 -15.24 19.31
N MET A 752 -6.41 -15.54 18.48
CA MET A 752 -7.82 -15.54 18.89
C MET A 752 -8.12 -16.64 19.92
N ALA A 753 -7.58 -17.85 19.74
CA ALA A 753 -7.75 -18.96 20.67
C ALA A 753 -7.06 -18.69 22.02
N GLY A 754 -5.91 -18.00 22.00
CA GLY A 754 -5.20 -17.57 23.20
C GLY A 754 -5.88 -16.43 23.97
N GLY A 755 -6.88 -15.75 23.38
CA GLY A 755 -7.54 -14.60 23.97
C GLY A 755 -6.73 -13.29 23.92
N ALA A 756 -5.64 -13.26 23.13
CA ALA A 756 -4.91 -12.03 22.86
C ALA A 756 -5.71 -11.09 21.94
N TRP A 757 -6.40 -11.67 20.96
CA TRP A 757 -7.33 -10.97 20.07
C TRP A 757 -8.77 -11.39 20.32
N GLN A 758 -9.67 -10.45 20.04
CA GLN A 758 -11.09 -10.77 19.98
C GLN A 758 -11.32 -11.72 18.81
N LYS A 759 -12.13 -12.76 19.01
CA LYS A 759 -12.57 -13.65 17.93
C LYS A 759 -13.27 -12.84 16.83
N SER A 760 -12.85 -13.02 15.59
CA SER A 760 -13.38 -12.35 14.40
C SER A 760 -13.45 -13.30 13.20
N ILE A 761 -14.31 -12.96 12.25
CA ILE A 761 -14.32 -13.57 10.91
C ILE A 761 -13.34 -12.78 10.04
N VAL A 762 -12.46 -13.49 9.32
CA VAL A 762 -11.53 -12.86 8.38
C VAL A 762 -11.86 -13.32 6.97
N VAL A 763 -11.99 -12.37 6.05
CA VAL A 763 -12.42 -12.60 4.67
C VAL A 763 -11.34 -12.10 3.73
N PHE A 764 -11.03 -12.90 2.72
CA PHE A 764 -10.05 -12.64 1.68
C PHE A 764 -10.77 -12.59 0.33
N PRO A 765 -11.25 -11.42 -0.12
CA PRO A 765 -11.96 -11.28 -1.38
C PRO A 765 -11.06 -11.59 -2.57
N GLU A 766 -11.61 -12.11 -3.66
CA GLU A 766 -10.89 -12.33 -4.91
C GLU A 766 -10.64 -11.00 -5.63
N GLY A 767 -9.38 -10.71 -5.96
CA GLY A 767 -8.97 -9.55 -6.77
C GLY A 767 -8.69 -9.90 -8.23
N PHE A 768 -9.43 -10.85 -8.79
CA PHE A 768 -9.27 -11.34 -10.16
C PHE A 768 -10.53 -11.01 -10.98
N CYS A 769 -10.34 -10.40 -12.14
CA CYS A 769 -11.43 -9.90 -12.98
C CYS A 769 -12.01 -10.96 -13.94
N GLY A 770 -11.36 -12.12 -14.06
CA GLY A 770 -11.84 -13.24 -14.87
C GLY A 770 -12.97 -14.06 -14.23
N ASN A 771 -13.46 -15.06 -14.96
CA ASN A 771 -14.27 -16.09 -14.33
C ASN A 771 -13.41 -16.91 -13.37
N ALA A 772 -13.83 -17.03 -12.11
CA ALA A 772 -13.27 -18.07 -11.27
C ALA A 772 -13.65 -19.43 -11.86
N SER A 773 -12.67 -20.27 -12.16
CA SER A 773 -12.89 -21.64 -12.62
C SER A 773 -13.61 -22.44 -11.53
N VAL A 774 -14.87 -22.81 -11.81
CA VAL A 774 -15.70 -23.65 -10.95
C VAL A 774 -15.55 -25.10 -11.42
N PHE A 775 -14.85 -25.90 -10.62
CA PHE A 775 -14.64 -27.33 -10.73
C PHE A 775 -15.45 -28.05 -9.65
N GLN A 776 -15.70 -29.35 -9.83
CA GLN A 776 -16.30 -30.16 -8.76
C GLN A 776 -15.53 -30.03 -7.44
N CYS A 777 -14.21 -29.81 -7.46
CA CYS A 777 -13.40 -29.66 -6.26
C CYS A 777 -13.42 -28.27 -5.59
N ASN A 778 -14.23 -27.35 -6.11
CA ASN A 778 -14.40 -26.01 -5.54
C ASN A 778 -15.80 -25.42 -5.86
N ASP A 779 -16.84 -26.23 -6.08
CA ASP A 779 -18.16 -25.72 -6.52
C ASP A 779 -19.19 -25.54 -5.41
N GLY A 780 -18.83 -25.84 -4.16
CA GLY A 780 -19.66 -25.74 -2.98
C GLY A 780 -20.59 -26.94 -2.76
N LEU A 781 -20.41 -28.04 -3.51
CA LEU A 781 -21.21 -29.26 -3.42
C LEU A 781 -20.34 -30.43 -2.98
N ASP A 782 -20.92 -31.34 -2.21
CA ASP A 782 -20.31 -32.64 -1.88
C ASP A 782 -20.55 -33.57 -3.09
N ASN A 783 -19.67 -33.51 -4.10
CA ASN A 783 -19.93 -34.16 -5.38
C ASN A 783 -19.69 -35.68 -5.34
N ASP A 784 -18.92 -36.17 -4.37
CA ASP A 784 -18.67 -37.60 -4.18
C ASP A 784 -19.50 -38.24 -3.03
N GLY A 785 -20.20 -37.42 -2.24
CA GLY A 785 -21.12 -37.82 -1.19
C GLY A 785 -20.44 -38.30 0.08
N ASP A 786 -19.18 -37.94 0.31
CA ASP A 786 -18.39 -38.38 1.46
C ASP A 786 -18.67 -37.57 2.75
N GLY A 787 -19.48 -36.50 2.64
CA GLY A 787 -19.86 -35.62 3.73
C GLY A 787 -18.91 -34.45 3.95
N THR A 788 -17.89 -34.30 3.10
CA THR A 788 -16.99 -33.14 3.02
C THR A 788 -17.28 -32.36 1.74
N VAL A 789 -17.02 -31.05 1.78
CA VAL A 789 -17.27 -30.12 0.65
C VAL A 789 -16.00 -29.30 0.50
N ASP A 790 -15.35 -29.39 -0.66
CA ASP A 790 -14.23 -28.53 -1.10
C ASP A 790 -13.13 -28.30 -0.04
N SER A 791 -12.84 -29.29 0.81
CA SER A 791 -12.01 -29.10 2.00
C SER A 791 -10.58 -29.58 1.81
N VAL A 792 -9.60 -28.97 2.48
CA VAL A 792 -8.20 -29.47 2.48
C VAL A 792 -8.05 -30.89 3.03
N ASN A 793 -9.08 -31.43 3.68
CA ASN A 793 -9.14 -32.75 4.28
C ASN A 793 -10.05 -33.73 3.52
N ASP A 794 -10.57 -33.32 2.37
CA ASP A 794 -11.35 -34.18 1.48
C ASP A 794 -10.39 -35.14 0.74
N GLU A 795 -10.63 -36.45 0.86
CA GLU A 795 -9.76 -37.50 0.30
C GLU A 795 -9.87 -37.61 -1.24
N GLY A 796 -10.91 -37.03 -1.85
CA GLY A 796 -11.12 -36.89 -3.29
C GLY A 796 -10.34 -35.73 -3.92
N LEU A 797 -9.89 -34.78 -3.11
CA LEU A 797 -9.30 -33.51 -3.54
C LEU A 797 -7.78 -33.62 -3.81
N ARG A 798 -7.36 -33.44 -5.07
CA ARG A 798 -5.92 -33.22 -5.38
C ARG A 798 -5.59 -31.74 -5.24
N GLN A 799 -4.70 -31.42 -4.30
CA GLN A 799 -4.12 -30.07 -4.14
C GLN A 799 -2.89 -29.89 -5.05
N PRO A 800 -2.79 -28.78 -5.82
CA PRO A 800 -3.79 -27.73 -6.02
C PRO A 800 -5.01 -28.20 -6.84
N CYS A 801 -6.21 -27.71 -6.50
CA CYS A 801 -7.46 -27.98 -7.23
C CYS A 801 -7.30 -27.44 -8.65
N THR A 802 -7.11 -28.37 -9.59
CA THR A 802 -6.71 -28.12 -10.99
C THR A 802 -7.57 -28.94 -11.96
N ASN A 803 -8.61 -29.60 -11.47
CA ASN A 803 -9.43 -30.49 -12.28
C ASN A 803 -10.84 -30.64 -11.71
N SER A 804 -11.75 -31.14 -12.54
CA SER A 804 -13.17 -31.29 -12.25
C SER A 804 -13.54 -32.58 -11.51
N ASN A 805 -12.69 -33.16 -10.65
CA ASN A 805 -12.98 -34.50 -10.11
C ASN A 805 -12.68 -34.65 -8.61
N GLU A 806 -13.73 -34.62 -7.79
CA GLU A 806 -13.73 -35.11 -6.40
C GLU A 806 -13.94 -36.64 -6.33
N CYS A 807 -14.42 -37.32 -7.40
CA CYS A 807 -14.66 -38.76 -7.31
C CYS A 807 -13.32 -39.53 -7.20
N ALA A 808 -12.97 -40.04 -6.01
CA ALA A 808 -11.82 -40.93 -5.80
C ALA A 808 -11.98 -42.25 -6.60
N GLY A 809 -11.44 -42.30 -7.81
CA GLY A 809 -11.35 -43.52 -8.62
C GLY A 809 -12.63 -43.97 -9.33
N VAL A 810 -13.63 -43.10 -9.45
CA VAL A 810 -14.83 -43.34 -10.27
C VAL A 810 -14.80 -42.43 -11.49
N TYR A 811 -14.74 -43.03 -12.68
CA TYR A 811 -14.54 -42.32 -13.94
C TYR A 811 -15.85 -41.70 -14.43
N ALA A 812 -15.95 -40.37 -14.45
CA ALA A 812 -17.03 -39.68 -15.15
C ALA A 812 -16.76 -39.70 -16.66
N CYS A 813 -17.52 -40.53 -17.38
CA CYS A 813 -17.79 -40.34 -18.79
C CYS A 813 -19.29 -40.02 -18.90
N ARG A 814 -19.57 -38.73 -19.10
CA ARG A 814 -20.86 -38.01 -19.22
C ARG A 814 -21.64 -37.62 -17.94
N GLU A 815 -22.06 -36.35 -17.95
CA GLU A 815 -23.18 -35.72 -17.22
C GLU A 815 -23.11 -35.67 -15.68
N GLY A 816 -21.93 -35.36 -15.13
CA GLY A 816 -21.83 -34.68 -13.82
C GLY A 816 -22.40 -35.44 -12.60
N THR A 817 -22.55 -36.77 -12.66
CA THR A 817 -23.04 -37.57 -11.54
C THR A 817 -22.11 -38.79 -11.33
N CYS A 818 -21.49 -38.97 -10.14
CA CYS A 818 -20.66 -40.15 -9.86
C CYS A 818 -21.56 -41.43 -9.80
N CYS A 819 -21.25 -42.52 -10.55
CA CYS A 819 -21.92 -43.84 -10.37
C CYS A 819 -21.46 -44.42 -9.01
N PRO A 820 -22.35 -44.79 -8.06
CA PRO A 820 -21.94 -45.45 -6.82
C PRO A 820 -21.40 -46.86 -7.09
N PRO A 821 -20.44 -47.36 -6.29
CA PRO A 821 -19.68 -48.59 -6.58
C PRO A 821 -20.49 -49.90 -6.60
N TRP A 822 -21.77 -49.89 -6.21
CA TRP A 822 -22.63 -51.09 -6.20
C TRP A 822 -23.57 -51.21 -7.42
N LEU A 823 -23.57 -50.25 -8.36
CA LEU A 823 -24.34 -50.37 -9.61
C LEU A 823 -23.51 -51.07 -10.70
N THR A 824 -23.87 -52.31 -11.04
CA THR A 824 -23.12 -53.16 -11.99
C THR A 824 -23.51 -52.94 -13.46
N ASP A 825 -24.32 -51.93 -13.78
CA ASP A 825 -24.95 -51.77 -15.11
C ASP A 825 -24.72 -50.39 -15.76
N CYS A 826 -23.61 -49.70 -15.45
CA CYS A 826 -23.14 -48.58 -16.28
C CYS A 826 -22.42 -49.24 -17.52
N ALA A 827 -23.14 -49.57 -18.61
CA ALA A 827 -22.63 -50.32 -19.79
C ALA A 827 -22.87 -49.60 -21.15
N PRO A 828 -22.11 -49.91 -22.23
CA PRO A 828 -20.82 -50.59 -22.31
C PRO A 828 -19.66 -49.65 -22.71
N VAL A 829 -18.53 -49.86 -22.03
CA VAL A 829 -17.13 -49.55 -22.42
C VAL A 829 -16.98 -48.76 -23.74
N ASP A 830 -16.91 -47.45 -23.62
CA ASP A 830 -16.27 -46.62 -24.63
C ASP A 830 -14.76 -46.82 -24.52
N THR A 831 -14.17 -47.48 -25.52
CA THR A 831 -12.73 -47.72 -25.61
C THR A 831 -11.93 -46.51 -26.11
N THR A 832 -12.56 -45.38 -26.38
CA THR A 832 -11.87 -44.17 -26.89
C THR A 832 -11.22 -43.33 -25.79
N CYS A 833 -11.66 -43.46 -24.53
CA CYS A 833 -10.99 -42.81 -23.43
C CYS A 833 -9.72 -43.60 -23.06
N GLY A 834 -8.56 -43.13 -23.52
CA GLY A 834 -7.26 -43.73 -23.22
C GLY A 834 -6.94 -43.76 -21.71
N LEU A 835 -6.07 -44.68 -21.30
CA LEU A 835 -5.72 -45.06 -19.92
C LEU A 835 -5.12 -43.96 -19.00
N ASN A 836 -5.24 -42.68 -19.36
CA ASN A 836 -4.80 -41.52 -18.57
C ASN A 836 -5.91 -40.45 -18.57
N HIS A 837 -6.95 -40.66 -17.77
CA HIS A 837 -8.12 -39.79 -17.67
C HIS A 837 -7.88 -38.57 -16.78
N LYS A 838 -7.04 -37.65 -17.24
CA LYS A 838 -7.03 -36.26 -16.76
C LYS A 838 -7.86 -35.44 -17.74
N ALA A 839 -9.00 -34.90 -17.31
CA ALA A 839 -9.83 -33.85 -17.95
C ALA A 839 -9.55 -33.59 -19.44
N ARG A 840 -9.86 -34.53 -20.34
CA ARG A 840 -9.66 -34.38 -21.80
C ARG A 840 -10.99 -34.58 -22.55
N SER A 841 -11.19 -33.84 -23.63
CA SER A 841 -12.28 -34.00 -24.61
C SER A 841 -12.22 -35.36 -25.33
N GLU A 842 -13.24 -35.70 -26.12
CA GLU A 842 -13.28 -36.93 -26.95
C GLU A 842 -12.05 -37.06 -27.87
N ASP A 843 -11.37 -35.95 -28.17
CA ASP A 843 -10.17 -35.88 -29.02
C ASP A 843 -8.85 -35.92 -28.23
N GLY A 844 -8.91 -36.05 -26.91
CA GLY A 844 -7.73 -36.09 -26.05
C GLY A 844 -7.12 -34.72 -25.75
N VAL A 845 -7.82 -33.61 -25.95
CA VAL A 845 -7.36 -32.25 -25.61
C VAL A 845 -7.84 -31.87 -24.20
N PRO A 846 -7.01 -31.30 -23.31
CA PRO A 846 -7.49 -30.82 -22.01
C PRO A 846 -8.72 -29.91 -22.18
N VAL A 847 -9.78 -30.10 -21.38
CA VAL A 847 -10.91 -29.14 -21.35
C VAL A 847 -10.64 -28.16 -20.22
N THR A 848 -9.82 -27.16 -20.51
CA THR A 848 -9.52 -26.02 -19.65
C THR A 848 -10.07 -24.77 -20.30
N LEU A 849 -10.20 -23.66 -19.56
CA LEU A 849 -10.71 -22.39 -20.12
C LEU A 849 -9.97 -22.03 -21.42
N CYS A 850 -8.65 -22.17 -21.43
CA CYS A 850 -7.81 -21.93 -22.61
C CYS A 850 -7.85 -22.98 -23.74
N ALA A 851 -8.83 -23.88 -23.74
CA ALA A 851 -9.00 -24.94 -24.72
C ALA A 851 -10.46 -25.41 -24.87
N ASP A 852 -11.44 -24.63 -24.41
CA ASP A 852 -12.86 -24.98 -24.42
C ASP A 852 -13.64 -24.33 -25.59
N GLY A 853 -13.02 -23.43 -26.34
CA GLY A 853 -13.60 -22.73 -27.50
C GLY A 853 -14.59 -21.63 -27.13
N VAL A 854 -14.61 -21.18 -25.87
CA VAL A 854 -15.52 -20.17 -25.35
C VAL A 854 -14.72 -19.02 -24.77
N ASP A 855 -15.04 -17.80 -25.20
CA ASP A 855 -14.53 -16.56 -24.62
C ASP A 855 -15.06 -16.39 -23.17
N ASN A 856 -14.31 -16.89 -22.20
CA ASN A 856 -14.68 -17.01 -20.80
C ASN A 856 -14.52 -15.68 -20.06
N ASP A 857 -13.55 -14.85 -20.43
CA ASP A 857 -13.32 -13.54 -19.81
C ASP A 857 -14.08 -12.40 -20.51
N ARG A 858 -14.55 -12.63 -21.75
CA ARG A 858 -15.33 -11.74 -22.62
C ARG A 858 -14.53 -10.56 -23.17
N ASP A 859 -13.28 -10.82 -23.54
CA ASP A 859 -12.39 -9.88 -24.23
C ASP A 859 -12.46 -10.00 -25.78
N GLY A 860 -13.22 -10.98 -26.30
CA GLY A 860 -13.40 -11.23 -27.73
C GLY A 860 -12.42 -12.25 -28.33
N LEU A 861 -11.52 -12.82 -27.54
CA LEU A 861 -10.60 -13.89 -27.90
C LEU A 861 -11.04 -15.22 -27.26
N THR A 862 -10.51 -16.32 -27.76
CA THR A 862 -10.83 -17.67 -27.26
C THR A 862 -9.57 -18.51 -27.25
N ASP A 863 -9.38 -19.32 -26.21
CA ASP A 863 -8.34 -20.31 -26.08
C ASP A 863 -6.92 -19.73 -26.28
N LEU A 864 -6.07 -20.40 -27.05
CA LEU A 864 -4.69 -19.98 -27.32
C LEU A 864 -4.54 -18.68 -28.13
N LEU A 865 -5.65 -18.14 -28.64
CA LEU A 865 -5.64 -16.80 -29.24
C LEU A 865 -5.78 -15.72 -28.18
N ASP A 866 -6.27 -16.07 -27.00
CA ASP A 866 -6.36 -15.22 -25.82
C ASP A 866 -4.99 -15.12 -25.13
N GLU A 867 -4.59 -13.89 -24.78
CA GLU A 867 -3.30 -13.64 -24.12
C GLU A 867 -3.31 -14.02 -22.64
N GLY A 868 -4.47 -14.04 -21.97
CA GLY A 868 -4.65 -14.53 -20.61
C GLY A 868 -4.33 -16.03 -20.47
N CYS A 869 -4.34 -16.76 -21.58
CA CYS A 869 -3.89 -18.14 -21.66
C CYS A 869 -2.37 -18.33 -21.71
N LEU A 870 -1.60 -17.26 -21.92
CA LEU A 870 -0.14 -17.29 -22.01
C LEU A 870 0.39 -18.33 -23.02
N GLY A 871 -0.39 -18.63 -24.05
CA GLY A 871 -0.06 -19.67 -25.06
C GLY A 871 -0.07 -21.11 -24.53
N ASP A 872 -0.64 -21.36 -23.35
CA ASP A 872 -0.69 -22.66 -22.71
C ASP A 872 -2.15 -23.18 -22.63
N PRO A 873 -2.50 -24.24 -23.40
CA PRO A 873 -3.86 -24.76 -23.47
C PRO A 873 -4.23 -25.61 -22.26
N THR A 874 -3.42 -25.55 -21.19
CA THR A 874 -3.68 -26.20 -19.91
C THR A 874 -4.03 -25.20 -18.81
N GLN A 875 -3.99 -23.90 -19.12
CA GLN A 875 -4.40 -22.85 -18.20
C GLN A 875 -5.91 -22.85 -18.03
N ASP A 876 -6.35 -22.73 -16.77
CA ASP A 876 -7.75 -22.68 -16.37
C ASP A 876 -8.25 -21.24 -16.20
N THR A 877 -7.62 -20.30 -16.90
CA THR A 877 -7.96 -18.89 -16.92
C THR A 877 -7.65 -18.30 -18.28
N GLU A 878 -8.65 -17.65 -18.87
CA GLU A 878 -8.51 -16.79 -20.05
C GLU A 878 -8.29 -15.32 -19.67
N ALA A 879 -8.38 -14.93 -18.39
CA ALA A 879 -8.38 -13.51 -18.10
C ALA A 879 -7.01 -12.84 -18.18
N ASP A 880 -6.99 -11.69 -18.86
CA ASP A 880 -5.81 -10.85 -19.06
C ASP A 880 -5.36 -10.05 -17.82
N CYS A 881 -6.24 -9.88 -16.84
CA CYS A 881 -5.88 -9.22 -15.58
C CYS A 881 -5.18 -10.20 -14.63
N LYS A 882 -4.05 -9.79 -14.05
CA LYS A 882 -3.42 -10.61 -12.99
C LYS A 882 -4.31 -10.63 -11.73
N LYS A 883 -4.33 -11.79 -11.05
CA LYS A 883 -4.90 -11.90 -9.69
C LYS A 883 -4.29 -10.83 -8.78
N GLY A 884 -5.07 -10.25 -7.88
CA GLY A 884 -4.59 -9.22 -6.94
C GLY A 884 -4.63 -7.80 -7.49
N GLY A 885 -5.18 -7.67 -8.69
CA GLY A 885 -5.75 -6.45 -9.20
C GLY A 885 -7.04 -6.09 -8.47
N PHE A 886 -6.95 -5.49 -7.29
CA PHE A 886 -8.10 -4.86 -6.62
C PHE A 886 -8.48 -3.54 -7.30
N TYR A 887 -8.58 -3.59 -8.62
CA TYR A 887 -8.89 -2.47 -9.47
C TYR A 887 -10.32 -2.06 -9.16
N THR A 888 -10.40 -0.93 -8.47
CA THR A 888 -11.52 0.00 -8.49
C THR A 888 -12.30 -0.13 -9.81
N THR A 889 -13.64 -0.12 -9.77
CA THR A 889 -14.53 -0.38 -10.93
C THR A 889 -13.86 -0.10 -12.28
N HIS A 890 -13.54 -1.18 -13.00
CA HIS A 890 -12.86 -1.11 -14.29
C HIS A 890 -13.66 -0.19 -15.22
N VAL A 891 -13.11 0.96 -15.56
CA VAL A 891 -13.80 1.90 -16.44
C VAL A 891 -13.77 1.42 -17.90
N ALA A 892 -12.84 0.51 -18.22
CA ALA A 892 -12.64 -0.06 -19.54
C ALA A 892 -12.25 -1.54 -19.45
N LYS A 893 -12.61 -2.30 -20.48
CA LYS A 893 -12.05 -3.63 -20.78
C LYS A 893 -10.83 -3.51 -21.70
N LYS A 894 -10.15 -4.64 -21.90
CA LYS A 894 -9.05 -4.76 -22.86
C LYS A 894 -9.45 -4.46 -24.30
N ASP A 895 -10.58 -4.95 -24.76
CA ASP A 895 -11.14 -4.64 -26.10
C ASP A 895 -11.47 -3.15 -26.33
N GLY A 896 -11.31 -2.30 -25.30
CA GLY A 896 -11.61 -0.87 -25.37
C GLY A 896 -13.08 -0.54 -25.15
N GLU A 897 -13.94 -1.51 -24.83
CA GLU A 897 -15.34 -1.23 -24.51
C GLU A 897 -15.46 -0.56 -23.12
N PRO A 898 -16.36 0.44 -22.95
CA PRO A 898 -16.66 1.01 -21.65
C PRO A 898 -17.28 -0.02 -20.69
N GLY A 899 -16.73 -0.09 -19.47
CA GLY A 899 -17.23 -0.92 -18.38
C GLY A 899 -16.64 -2.34 -18.34
N GLY A 900 -15.83 -2.61 -17.32
CA GLY A 900 -15.39 -3.95 -16.93
C GLY A 900 -16.08 -4.45 -15.65
N PRO A 901 -15.61 -5.55 -15.04
CA PRO A 901 -16.22 -6.09 -13.84
C PRO A 901 -16.26 -5.06 -12.70
N ASP A 902 -17.45 -4.88 -12.11
CA ASP A 902 -17.68 -3.90 -11.05
C ASP A 902 -17.30 -4.48 -9.68
N PHE A 903 -16.00 -4.46 -9.38
CA PHE A 903 -15.47 -4.91 -8.10
C PHE A 903 -16.10 -4.17 -6.91
N GLU A 904 -16.41 -2.89 -7.10
CA GLU A 904 -17.01 -2.06 -6.07
C GLU A 904 -18.39 -2.60 -5.66
N GLY A 905 -19.26 -2.83 -6.64
CA GLY A 905 -20.55 -3.48 -6.41
C GLY A 905 -20.43 -4.91 -5.89
N ALA A 906 -19.46 -5.69 -6.38
CA ALA A 906 -19.20 -7.05 -5.92
C ALA A 906 -18.81 -7.11 -4.44
N LEU A 907 -18.00 -6.15 -3.97
CA LEU A 907 -17.65 -6.04 -2.55
C LEU A 907 -18.89 -5.76 -1.69
N LEU A 908 -19.79 -4.89 -2.16
CA LEU A 908 -21.03 -4.59 -1.43
C LEU A 908 -21.96 -5.82 -1.38
N ASP A 909 -22.14 -6.52 -2.50
CA ASP A 909 -22.89 -7.78 -2.54
C ASP A 909 -22.27 -8.82 -1.58
N MET A 910 -20.95 -8.86 -1.47
CA MET A 910 -20.25 -9.74 -0.53
C MET A 910 -20.53 -9.37 0.92
N LEU A 911 -20.56 -8.08 1.28
CA LEU A 911 -20.91 -7.66 2.64
C LEU A 911 -22.33 -8.10 3.03
N GLU A 912 -23.27 -7.99 2.10
CA GLU A 912 -24.65 -8.48 2.29
C GLU A 912 -24.69 -10.01 2.40
N HIS A 913 -23.96 -10.71 1.53
CA HIS A 913 -23.81 -12.16 1.57
C HIS A 913 -23.26 -12.64 2.93
N LEU A 914 -22.24 -11.96 3.45
CA LEU A 914 -21.63 -12.29 4.74
C LEU A 914 -22.63 -12.14 5.89
N ASP A 915 -23.42 -11.07 5.91
CA ASP A 915 -24.45 -10.85 6.93
C ASP A 915 -25.58 -11.88 6.88
N ALA A 916 -25.94 -12.34 5.67
CA ALA A 916 -27.00 -13.31 5.48
C ALA A 916 -26.58 -14.73 5.87
N ASN A 917 -25.32 -15.10 5.62
CA ASN A 917 -24.86 -16.49 5.71
C ASN A 917 -23.96 -16.77 6.92
N TYR A 918 -23.41 -15.74 7.56
CA TYR A 918 -22.50 -15.88 8.71
C TYR A 918 -22.98 -15.10 9.92
N ARG A 919 -22.46 -15.45 11.10
CA ARG A 919 -22.80 -14.79 12.36
C ARG A 919 -22.00 -13.51 12.54
N THR A 920 -22.20 -12.55 11.65
CA THR A 920 -21.61 -11.21 11.73
C THR A 920 -22.27 -10.42 12.86
N LYS A 921 -21.49 -9.53 13.50
CA LYS A 921 -21.96 -8.62 14.55
C LYS A 921 -22.67 -7.43 13.90
N ALA A 922 -23.89 -7.15 14.36
CA ALA A 922 -24.66 -6.02 13.85
C ALA A 922 -24.10 -4.68 14.36
N PRO A 923 -24.31 -3.57 13.63
CA PRO A 923 -23.89 -2.26 14.08
C PRO A 923 -24.49 -1.89 15.43
N GLU A 924 -23.70 -1.26 16.29
CA GLU A 924 -24.08 -0.84 17.65
C GLU A 924 -23.65 0.60 17.89
N THR A 925 -24.42 1.36 18.67
CA THR A 925 -23.99 2.67 19.16
C THR A 925 -23.56 2.53 20.61
N VAL A 926 -22.32 2.94 20.90
CA VAL A 926 -21.70 2.81 22.21
C VAL A 926 -21.14 4.17 22.63
N THR A 927 -21.31 4.52 23.90
CA THR A 927 -20.67 5.70 24.50
C THR A 927 -19.15 5.46 24.60
N VAL A 928 -18.36 6.29 23.92
CA VAL A 928 -16.90 6.29 23.97
C VAL A 928 -16.37 7.64 24.41
N LYS A 929 -15.09 7.72 24.75
CA LYS A 929 -14.39 9.00 24.91
C LYS A 929 -14.06 9.57 23.53
N ARG A 930 -14.39 10.84 23.31
CA ARG A 930 -14.10 11.58 22.06
C ARG A 930 -12.61 11.67 21.75
#